data_AF-A0A3S1C5V8-F1
#
_entry.id   AF-A0A3S1C5V8-F1
#
_cell.length_a   1.000
_cell.length_b   1.000
_cell.length_c   1.000
_cell.angle_alpha   90.00
_cell.angle_beta   90.00
_cell.angle_gamma   90.00
#
_symmetry.space_group_name_H-M   'P 1'
#
loop_
_entity.id
_entity.type
_entity.pdbx_description
1 polymer ?
#
loop_
_entity_poly.entity_id
_entity_poly.type
_entity_poly.pdbx_seq_one_letter_code
_entity_poly.pdbx_strand_id
1 'polypeptide(L)'
;MRLSEQLILWNHAFINIIDIRNITMELDEELRSYRLPANIFLYTVRGSAHLQLDGQRHEANRFLILYGSKGCCLSIYPTEEAFEYYIIYYKARILPPLRQEIMSMMERNNPFHIQYGFVPDHPTSLLHKVELMNKEWQERGELERFHVKTLFYQFVYELLLQIHNRHITTTKVDIVAQAKHYLQERYAEPVTMDLLAELLDSSPRHLSRLFKRQTGSSPIDYVIQIRMDKAKELLLTTDATLQKIAETIGYPDSYYFAKMFKKHVGVAPIRYRSGNIRPDARPHIPSSVARYDIAQEKVSRYIGNGYDNHYQLNERGNIPMNHSNKSPLGVALMLCLTLLLSACSTGTASNASINGGTQVSGEASTSANSSVNQAVEAEPQTKTVSTVKGDVEVPVNPQRVVVLYLLGDVLALGVKPVGSSSAYEGAAFEKELVGTSDLGTWFEPSPEAVLALDPDVIIVPSEETYQMLYQIAPTVYIPYEKMSVDERLKQIGEVLGKEGESQTLLDNFYAKVEQSKQKLKAAGILDKRVSIMEGGKGEMSVISSKQYGRGSQVIYEYLGLKGPELIQQEIETSDSGGVHNLSFEVLPKYAGDYIFRSSYEGMVDLSDNAIWNSIPAVKEGRLIELSFGLSYYNDIISLDKQLDFIVDSLLATVK
;
A
#
# COMPACT_ATOMS: atom_id res chain seq x y z
N MET A 1 -8.64 -21.05 26.96
CA MET A 1 -9.49 -21.14 25.75
C MET A 1 -10.58 -22.18 25.98
N ARG A 2 -11.80 -22.03 25.43
CA ARG A 2 -12.82 -23.07 25.54
C ARG A 2 -12.47 -24.23 24.59
N LEU A 3 -12.45 -25.47 25.08
CA LEU A 3 -12.11 -26.65 24.27
C LEU A 3 -13.03 -26.79 23.04
N SER A 4 -14.31 -26.47 23.18
CA SER A 4 -15.27 -26.50 22.07
C SER A 4 -14.86 -25.59 20.90
N GLU A 5 -14.34 -24.40 21.18
CA GLU A 5 -13.88 -23.45 20.15
C GLU A 5 -12.59 -23.95 19.48
N GLN A 6 -11.67 -24.53 20.26
CA GLN A 6 -10.45 -25.16 19.73
C GLN A 6 -10.78 -26.28 18.75
N LEU A 7 -11.68 -27.19 19.13
CA LEU A 7 -12.04 -28.35 18.31
C LEU A 7 -12.70 -27.93 16.99
N ILE A 8 -13.56 -26.92 17.00
CA ILE A 8 -14.15 -26.36 15.78
C ILE A 8 -13.03 -25.87 14.83
N LEU A 9 -12.08 -25.08 15.35
CA LEU A 9 -11.00 -24.54 14.53
C LEU A 9 -10.04 -25.62 14.01
N TRP A 10 -9.74 -26.65 14.81
CA TRP A 10 -8.97 -27.81 14.35
C TRP A 10 -9.70 -28.62 13.27
N ASN A 11 -11.01 -28.78 13.35
CA ASN A 11 -11.81 -29.49 12.35
C ASN A 11 -11.92 -28.74 11.02
N HIS A 12 -11.88 -27.41 11.06
CA HIS A 12 -11.90 -26.57 9.85
C HIS A 12 -10.51 -26.30 9.26
N ALA A 13 -9.44 -26.66 9.97
CA ALA A 13 -8.09 -26.47 9.50
C ALA A 13 -7.62 -27.61 8.58
N PHE A 14 -7.20 -27.25 7.39
CA PHE A 14 -6.37 -28.10 6.55
C PHE A 14 -4.96 -28.18 7.15
N ILE A 15 -4.61 -29.34 7.70
CA ILE A 15 -3.30 -29.62 8.24
C ILE A 15 -2.41 -30.23 7.15
N ASN A 16 -1.24 -29.62 6.98
CA ASN A 16 -0.15 -30.12 6.15
C ASN A 16 1.11 -30.30 6.98
N ILE A 17 1.57 -31.54 7.15
CA ILE A 17 2.82 -31.87 7.85
C ILE A 17 3.96 -31.64 6.86
N ILE A 18 4.95 -30.84 7.25
CA ILE A 18 6.01 -30.35 6.37
C ILE A 18 7.29 -31.15 6.58
N ASP A 19 7.59 -31.49 7.83
CA ASP A 19 8.80 -32.21 8.17
C ASP A 19 8.71 -32.84 9.56
N ILE A 20 9.41 -33.94 9.76
CA ILE A 20 9.57 -34.61 11.06
C ILE A 20 11.03 -34.99 11.19
N ARG A 21 11.67 -34.54 12.27
CA ARG A 21 13.09 -34.80 12.53
C ARG A 21 13.27 -35.40 13.91
N ASN A 22 14.21 -36.35 14.00
CA ASN A 22 14.87 -36.71 15.25
C ASN A 22 16.22 -36.01 15.29
N ILE A 23 16.50 -35.27 16.37
CA ILE A 23 17.74 -34.49 16.53
C ILE A 23 18.36 -34.87 17.87
N THR A 24 19.65 -35.16 17.85
CA THR A 24 20.49 -35.29 19.05
C THR A 24 21.48 -34.14 19.05
N MET A 25 21.49 -33.35 20.13
CA MET A 25 22.42 -32.24 20.32
C MET A 25 23.48 -32.63 21.33
N GLU A 26 24.75 -32.45 20.98
CA GLU A 26 25.87 -32.60 21.90
C GLU A 26 25.99 -31.37 22.83
N LEU A 27 26.78 -31.49 23.90
CA LEU A 27 26.89 -30.44 24.93
C LEU A 27 27.49 -29.12 24.44
N ASP A 28 28.25 -29.15 23.35
CA ASP A 28 28.84 -27.98 22.69
C ASP A 28 27.94 -27.38 21.60
N GLU A 29 26.84 -28.06 21.26
CA GLU A 29 25.86 -27.57 20.27
C GLU A 29 24.76 -26.77 20.97
N GLU A 30 24.49 -25.57 20.45
CA GLU A 30 23.40 -24.72 20.94
C GLU A 30 22.55 -24.23 19.78
N LEU A 31 21.23 -24.24 19.98
CA LEU A 31 20.29 -23.59 19.07
C LEU A 31 19.95 -22.23 19.64
N ARG A 32 20.37 -21.15 18.97
CA ARG A 32 20.13 -19.78 19.44
C ARG A 32 19.17 -19.04 18.52
N SER A 33 18.15 -18.44 19.11
CA SER A 33 17.20 -17.55 18.45
C SER A 33 16.61 -18.10 17.14
N TYR A 34 16.36 -19.40 17.07
CA TYR A 34 15.82 -20.04 15.86
C TYR A 34 14.37 -19.66 15.66
N ARG A 35 14.10 -18.93 14.57
CA ARG A 35 12.74 -18.50 14.24
C ARG A 35 11.99 -19.62 13.53
N LEU A 36 10.85 -20.00 14.09
CA LEU A 36 10.09 -21.14 13.61
C LEU A 36 9.42 -20.83 12.25
N PRO A 37 9.74 -21.58 11.17
CA PRO A 37 9.20 -21.35 9.83
C PRO A 37 7.76 -21.89 9.66
N ALA A 38 7.30 -22.68 10.63
CA ALA A 38 5.98 -23.30 10.68
C ALA A 38 5.61 -23.57 12.15
N ASN A 39 4.38 -24.02 12.39
CA ASN A 39 3.98 -24.47 13.72
C ASN A 39 4.76 -25.75 14.06
N ILE A 40 5.20 -25.88 15.31
CA ILE A 40 5.96 -27.04 15.75
C ILE A 40 5.35 -27.72 16.97
N PHE A 41 5.54 -29.02 17.03
CA PHE A 41 5.59 -29.76 18.28
C PHE A 41 7.01 -30.26 18.50
N LEU A 42 7.59 -29.96 19.65
CA LEU A 42 8.86 -30.50 20.10
C LEU A 42 8.57 -31.50 21.23
N TYR A 43 9.08 -32.71 21.08
CA TYR A 43 8.94 -33.80 22.06
C TYR A 43 10.32 -34.28 22.49
N THR A 44 10.64 -34.11 23.76
CA THR A 44 11.96 -34.49 24.31
C THR A 44 12.00 -35.96 24.71
N VAL A 45 13.11 -36.64 24.44
CA VAL A 45 13.26 -38.09 24.66
C VAL A 45 14.17 -38.35 25.86
N ARG A 46 15.39 -37.83 25.80
CA ARG A 46 16.44 -38.01 26.83
C ARG A 46 17.39 -36.81 26.85
N GLY A 47 18.18 -36.74 27.93
CA GLY A 47 19.06 -35.61 28.22
C GLY A 47 18.36 -34.50 29.00
N SER A 48 19.11 -33.43 29.24
CA SER A 48 18.66 -32.22 29.93
C SER A 48 19.06 -30.99 29.13
N ALA A 49 18.14 -30.03 29.03
CA ALA A 49 18.38 -28.75 28.35
C ALA A 49 17.51 -27.63 28.91
N HIS A 50 18.00 -26.39 28.80
CA HIS A 50 17.17 -25.20 28.95
C HIS A 50 16.58 -24.83 27.60
N LEU A 51 15.25 -24.79 27.52
CA LEU A 51 14.53 -24.34 26.34
C LEU A 51 13.95 -22.95 26.60
N GLN A 52 13.99 -22.10 25.58
CA GLN A 52 13.38 -20.79 25.63
C GLN A 52 12.50 -20.60 24.40
N LEU A 53 11.23 -20.26 24.62
CA LEU A 53 10.27 -19.94 23.56
C LEU A 53 9.72 -18.53 23.79
N ASP A 54 10.06 -17.60 22.90
CA ASP A 54 9.73 -16.16 23.03
C ASP A 54 10.07 -15.58 24.42
N GLY A 55 11.23 -15.95 24.95
CA GLY A 55 11.68 -15.50 26.26
C GLY A 55 11.20 -16.36 27.43
N GLN A 56 10.14 -17.16 27.27
CA GLN A 56 9.62 -18.05 28.30
C GLN A 56 10.54 -19.27 28.46
N ARG A 57 11.09 -19.45 29.66
CA ARG A 57 12.02 -20.54 29.97
C ARG A 57 11.27 -21.81 30.37
N HIS A 58 11.74 -22.93 29.86
CA HIS A 58 11.29 -24.28 30.16
C HIS A 58 12.51 -25.14 30.47
N GLU A 59 12.55 -25.77 31.64
CA GLU A 59 13.51 -26.83 31.90
C GLU A 59 13.02 -28.10 31.20
N ALA A 60 13.77 -28.55 30.20
CA ALA A 60 13.50 -29.82 29.54
C ALA A 60 14.33 -30.91 30.19
N ASN A 61 13.60 -31.85 30.77
CA ASN A 61 14.05 -33.20 31.02
C ASN A 61 13.27 -34.13 30.07
N ARG A 62 13.37 -35.46 30.25
CA ARG A 62 12.61 -36.43 29.46
C ARG A 62 11.12 -36.09 29.34
N PHE A 63 10.57 -36.26 28.14
CA PHE A 63 9.15 -36.19 27.81
C PHE A 63 8.45 -34.83 27.92
N LEU A 64 9.19 -33.73 28.12
CA LEU A 64 8.62 -32.40 27.89
C LEU A 64 8.09 -32.30 26.45
N ILE A 65 6.86 -31.83 26.33
CA ILE A 65 6.26 -31.36 25.08
C ILE A 65 6.26 -29.85 25.09
N LEU A 66 6.70 -29.25 23.99
CA LEU A 66 6.64 -27.82 23.74
C LEU A 66 5.92 -27.56 22.42
N TYR A 67 4.94 -26.66 22.43
CA TYR A 67 4.26 -26.17 21.25
C TYR A 67 4.59 -24.70 21.02
N GLY A 68 4.98 -24.37 19.79
CA GLY A 68 5.23 -23.00 19.34
C GLY A 68 4.64 -22.78 17.96
N SER A 69 4.01 -21.62 17.77
CA SER A 69 3.48 -21.22 16.46
C SER A 69 4.59 -20.72 15.55
N LYS A 70 4.28 -20.64 14.25
CA LYS A 70 5.13 -19.96 13.27
C LYS A 70 5.49 -18.54 13.78
N GLY A 71 6.74 -18.14 13.58
CA GLY A 71 7.26 -16.83 13.99
C GLY A 71 7.82 -16.76 15.41
N CYS A 72 7.45 -17.69 16.30
CA CYS A 72 8.07 -17.81 17.62
C CYS A 72 9.57 -18.10 17.53
N CYS A 73 10.31 -17.66 18.54
CA CYS A 73 11.75 -17.78 18.63
C CYS A 73 12.13 -18.87 19.64
N LEU A 74 12.78 -19.95 19.17
CA LEU A 74 13.19 -21.10 19.95
C LEU A 74 14.71 -21.05 20.20
N SER A 75 15.12 -21.20 21.46
CA SER A 75 16.50 -21.48 21.82
C SER A 75 16.60 -22.74 22.68
N ILE A 76 17.65 -23.53 22.49
CA ILE A 76 17.90 -24.80 23.17
C ILE A 76 19.37 -24.82 23.61
N TYR A 77 19.58 -25.03 24.90
CA TYR A 77 20.90 -25.09 25.54
C TYR A 77 21.01 -26.42 26.31
N PRO A 78 21.67 -27.46 25.75
CA PRO A 78 21.98 -28.68 26.47
C PRO A 78 22.75 -28.40 27.76
N THR A 79 22.54 -29.19 28.81
CA THR A 79 23.12 -28.92 30.14
C THR A 79 24.08 -29.98 30.64
N GLU A 80 23.62 -31.21 30.83
CA GLU A 80 24.40 -32.25 31.53
C GLU A 80 24.76 -33.42 30.62
N GLU A 81 23.87 -33.76 29.69
CA GLU A 81 24.01 -34.90 28.77
C GLU A 81 23.54 -34.50 27.36
N ALA A 82 23.88 -35.32 26.36
CA ALA A 82 23.36 -35.15 25.01
C ALA A 82 21.83 -35.10 25.02
N PHE A 83 21.27 -34.10 24.33
CA PHE A 83 19.87 -33.78 24.36
C PHE A 83 19.17 -34.28 23.09
N GLU A 84 18.30 -35.27 23.22
CA GLU A 84 17.55 -35.84 22.09
C GLU A 84 16.09 -35.41 22.11
N TYR A 85 15.60 -34.95 20.97
CA TYR A 85 14.21 -34.57 20.78
C TYR A 85 13.73 -34.80 19.35
N TYR A 86 12.43 -35.00 19.23
CA TYR A 86 11.72 -34.94 17.97
C TYR A 86 11.13 -33.55 17.76
N ILE A 87 11.12 -33.09 16.52
CA ILE A 87 10.44 -31.87 16.11
C ILE A 87 9.55 -32.14 14.89
N ILE A 88 8.27 -31.81 15.01
CA ILE A 88 7.24 -32.00 13.99
C ILE A 88 6.82 -30.63 13.48
N TYR A 89 7.07 -30.35 12.20
CA TYR A 89 6.67 -29.11 11.53
C TYR A 89 5.36 -29.29 10.78
N TYR A 90 4.40 -28.39 10.98
CA TYR A 90 3.15 -28.40 10.22
C TYR A 90 2.61 -26.99 9.92
N LYS A 91 1.83 -26.89 8.85
CA LYS A 91 1.06 -25.72 8.47
C LYS A 91 -0.43 -26.02 8.72
N ALA A 92 -1.11 -25.11 9.39
CA ALA A 92 -2.57 -25.11 9.51
C ALA A 92 -3.12 -23.99 8.62
N ARG A 93 -3.99 -24.33 7.67
CA ARG A 93 -4.65 -23.35 6.80
C ARG A 93 -6.15 -23.55 6.87
N ILE A 94 -6.91 -22.49 7.12
CA ILE A 94 -8.37 -22.53 6.97
C ILE A 94 -8.70 -21.98 5.59
N LEU A 95 -9.31 -22.82 4.75
CA LEU A 95 -9.60 -22.48 3.35
C LEU A 95 -10.90 -21.66 3.26
N PRO A 96 -10.93 -20.57 2.47
CA PRO A 96 -12.16 -19.86 2.13
C PRO A 96 -13.15 -20.72 1.34
N PRO A 97 -14.47 -20.46 1.45
CA PRO A 97 -15.09 -19.38 2.22
C PRO A 97 -15.23 -19.72 3.72
N LEU A 98 -14.85 -18.78 4.59
CA LEU A 98 -15.08 -18.91 6.04
C LEU A 98 -16.42 -18.28 6.43
N ARG A 99 -17.20 -18.98 7.26
CA ARG A 99 -18.33 -18.36 7.97
C ARG A 99 -17.80 -17.26 8.90
N GLN A 100 -18.54 -16.16 9.01
CA GLN A 100 -18.17 -15.02 9.85
C GLN A 100 -17.95 -15.41 11.33
N GLU A 101 -18.66 -16.43 11.81
CA GLU A 101 -18.45 -17.04 13.13
C GLU A 101 -17.05 -17.62 13.30
N ILE A 102 -16.56 -18.39 12.31
CA ILE A 102 -15.22 -19.00 12.35
C ILE A 102 -14.13 -17.91 12.31
N MET A 103 -14.33 -16.87 11.48
CA MET A 103 -13.42 -15.71 11.45
C MET A 103 -13.36 -15.01 12.81
N SER A 104 -14.51 -14.73 13.42
CA SER A 104 -14.57 -14.13 14.76
C SER A 104 -13.94 -15.01 15.85
N MET A 105 -14.04 -16.34 15.73
CA MET A 105 -13.38 -17.28 16.63
C MET A 105 -11.86 -17.25 16.46
N MET A 106 -11.35 -17.19 15.23
CA MET A 106 -9.92 -17.04 14.97
C MET A 106 -9.35 -15.74 15.55
N GLU A 107 -10.04 -14.61 15.40
CA GLU A 107 -9.54 -13.33 15.93
C GLU A 107 -9.44 -13.33 17.46
N ARG A 108 -10.37 -14.01 18.13
CA ARG A 108 -10.40 -14.09 19.59
C ARG A 108 -9.42 -15.13 20.12
N ASN A 109 -9.47 -16.35 19.58
CA ASN A 109 -8.99 -17.58 20.19
C ASN A 109 -8.40 -18.56 19.16
N ASN A 110 -7.40 -18.12 18.38
CA ASN A 110 -6.73 -18.98 17.40
C ASN A 110 -5.82 -20.03 18.09
N PRO A 111 -6.10 -21.36 17.98
CA PRO A 111 -5.27 -22.41 18.54
C PRO A 111 -3.91 -22.57 17.86
N PHE A 112 -3.72 -21.92 16.70
CA PHE A 112 -2.47 -21.93 15.94
C PHE A 112 -1.56 -20.74 16.27
N HIS A 113 -1.97 -19.87 17.21
CA HIS A 113 -1.22 -18.68 17.68
C HIS A 113 -1.11 -18.66 19.22
N ILE A 114 -0.79 -19.81 19.80
CA ILE A 114 -0.54 -19.98 21.24
C ILE A 114 0.79 -20.71 21.45
N GLN A 115 1.29 -20.65 22.67
CA GLN A 115 2.41 -21.47 23.12
C GLN A 115 2.09 -22.15 24.44
N TYR A 116 2.66 -23.34 24.65
CA TYR A 116 2.59 -24.07 25.90
C TYR A 116 3.71 -25.10 25.99
N GLY A 117 4.06 -25.47 27.22
CA GLY A 117 4.96 -26.57 27.50
C GLY A 117 4.52 -27.33 28.74
N PHE A 118 4.48 -28.66 28.66
CA PHE A 118 4.15 -29.52 29.80
C PHE A 118 4.68 -30.95 29.61
N VAL A 119 4.81 -31.67 30.72
CA VAL A 119 5.10 -33.11 30.71
C VAL A 119 3.77 -33.88 30.71
N PRO A 120 3.52 -34.74 29.70
CA PRO A 120 2.26 -35.47 29.56
C PRO A 120 2.13 -36.62 30.57
N ASP A 121 0.90 -37.04 30.86
CA ASP A 121 0.59 -38.09 31.84
C ASP A 121 1.01 -39.49 31.35
N HIS A 122 0.91 -39.71 30.04
CA HIS A 122 1.24 -40.98 29.38
C HIS A 122 2.29 -40.76 28.29
N PRO A 123 3.53 -40.41 28.68
CA PRO A 123 4.56 -39.98 27.73
C PRO A 123 4.93 -41.06 26.72
N THR A 124 5.00 -42.31 27.14
CA THR A 124 5.39 -43.43 26.27
C THR A 124 4.40 -43.67 25.11
N SER A 125 3.10 -43.47 25.36
CA SER A 125 2.05 -43.57 24.32
C SER A 125 2.22 -42.50 23.24
N LEU A 126 2.59 -41.28 23.64
CA LEU A 126 2.85 -40.18 22.72
C LEU A 126 4.17 -40.37 21.99
N LEU A 127 5.23 -40.77 22.69
CA LEU A 127 6.53 -41.08 22.10
C LEU A 127 6.41 -42.15 21.01
N HIS A 128 5.67 -43.23 21.26
CA HIS A 128 5.47 -44.28 20.26
C HIS A 128 4.84 -43.74 18.96
N LYS A 129 3.87 -42.81 19.07
CA LYS A 129 3.26 -42.15 17.89
C LYS A 129 4.28 -41.26 17.17
N VAL A 130 5.09 -40.53 17.91
CA VAL A 130 6.13 -39.65 17.35
C VAL A 130 7.22 -40.46 16.63
N GLU A 131 7.68 -41.56 17.22
CA GLU A 131 8.63 -42.48 16.62
C GLU A 131 8.09 -43.09 15.32
N LEU A 132 6.83 -43.56 15.35
CA LEU A 132 6.18 -44.14 14.18
C LEU A 132 5.96 -43.10 13.08
N MET A 133 5.50 -41.88 13.44
CA MET A 133 5.40 -40.77 12.52
C MET A 133 6.74 -40.46 11.86
N ASN A 134 7.84 -40.40 12.64
CA ASN A 134 9.17 -40.15 12.09
C ASN A 134 9.62 -41.28 11.17
N LYS A 135 9.42 -42.54 11.56
CA LYS A 135 9.78 -43.71 10.74
C LYS A 135 9.08 -43.65 9.37
N GLU A 136 7.77 -43.50 9.35
CA GLU A 136 6.99 -43.45 8.11
C GLU A 136 7.27 -42.20 7.29
N TRP A 137 7.62 -41.08 7.94
CA TRP A 137 8.05 -39.87 7.26
C TRP A 137 9.31 -40.09 6.39
N GLN A 138 10.20 -41.01 6.79
CA GLN A 138 11.42 -41.35 6.05
C GLN A 138 11.19 -42.28 4.85
N GLU A 139 10.13 -43.10 4.85
CA GLU A 139 9.82 -44.05 3.76
C GLU A 139 9.29 -43.35 2.48
N ARG A 140 8.87 -42.07 2.59
CA ARG A 140 8.44 -41.15 1.50
C ARG A 140 7.28 -41.62 0.60
N GLY A 141 6.59 -42.72 0.88
CA GLY A 141 5.43 -43.18 0.11
C GLY A 141 4.12 -42.44 0.46
N GLU A 142 3.15 -42.43 -0.47
CA GLU A 142 1.89 -41.69 -0.30
C GLU A 142 1.00 -42.26 0.82
N LEU A 143 1.00 -43.59 0.98
CA LEU A 143 0.26 -44.27 2.05
C LEU A 143 0.85 -43.91 3.42
N GLU A 144 2.17 -43.88 3.53
CA GLU A 144 2.91 -43.50 4.72
C GLU A 144 2.65 -42.02 5.06
N ARG A 145 2.64 -41.12 4.06
CA ARG A 145 2.26 -39.71 4.28
C ARG A 145 0.83 -39.58 4.82
N PHE A 146 -0.10 -40.39 4.33
CA PHE A 146 -1.48 -40.43 4.83
C PHE A 146 -1.56 -40.97 6.27
N HIS A 147 -0.81 -42.02 6.58
CA HIS A 147 -0.79 -42.60 7.92
C HIS A 147 -0.12 -41.67 8.95
N VAL A 148 0.98 -40.98 8.59
CA VAL A 148 1.57 -39.91 9.41
C VAL A 148 0.53 -38.85 9.76
N LYS A 149 -0.31 -38.43 8.80
CA LYS A 149 -1.39 -37.47 9.06
C LYS A 149 -2.41 -38.01 10.06
N THR A 150 -2.74 -39.29 9.99
CA THR A 150 -3.65 -39.96 10.93
C THR A 150 -3.05 -40.01 12.34
N LEU A 151 -1.78 -40.41 12.46
CA LEU A 151 -1.05 -40.43 13.73
C LEU A 151 -0.91 -39.03 14.35
N PHE A 152 -0.70 -38.01 13.53
CA PHE A 152 -0.66 -36.62 13.97
C PHE A 152 -1.98 -36.18 14.61
N TYR A 153 -3.13 -36.50 14.00
CA TYR A 153 -4.43 -36.18 14.60
C TYR A 153 -4.66 -36.93 15.92
N GLN A 154 -4.23 -38.19 16.02
CA GLN A 154 -4.30 -38.93 17.29
C GLN A 154 -3.41 -38.29 18.37
N PHE A 155 -2.19 -37.90 18.00
CA PHE A 155 -1.27 -37.18 18.87
C PHE A 155 -1.89 -35.86 19.37
N VAL A 156 -2.39 -35.01 18.47
CA VAL A 156 -3.03 -33.73 18.82
C VAL A 156 -4.26 -33.94 19.71
N TYR A 157 -5.09 -34.95 19.42
CA TYR A 157 -6.26 -35.28 20.25
C TYR A 157 -5.86 -35.56 21.71
N GLU A 158 -4.84 -36.39 21.93
CA GLU A 158 -4.35 -36.70 23.27
C GLU A 158 -3.78 -35.46 23.99
N LEU A 159 -3.10 -34.57 23.26
CA LEU A 159 -2.62 -33.31 23.84
C LEU A 159 -3.76 -32.39 24.24
N LEU A 160 -4.75 -32.18 23.36
CA LEU A 160 -5.90 -31.32 23.64
C LEU A 160 -6.71 -31.82 24.85
N LEU A 161 -6.85 -33.14 24.98
CA LEU A 161 -7.51 -33.77 26.12
C LEU A 161 -6.78 -33.45 27.44
N GLN A 162 -5.45 -33.59 27.46
CA GLN A 162 -4.64 -33.29 28.65
C GLN A 162 -4.62 -31.79 28.97
N ILE A 163 -4.49 -30.93 27.96
CA ILE A 163 -4.53 -29.47 28.13
C ILE A 163 -5.84 -29.05 28.78
N HIS A 164 -6.97 -29.62 28.34
CA HIS A 164 -8.28 -29.34 28.90
C HIS A 164 -8.43 -29.85 30.33
N ASN A 165 -8.14 -31.13 30.57
CA ASN A 165 -8.37 -31.77 31.87
C ASN A 165 -7.46 -31.19 32.97
N ARG A 166 -6.20 -30.92 32.64
CA ARG A 166 -5.19 -30.40 33.58
C ARG A 166 -5.13 -28.88 33.65
N HIS A 167 -5.98 -28.18 32.88
CA HIS A 167 -5.99 -26.72 32.81
C HIS A 167 -4.59 -26.15 32.52
N ILE A 168 -3.87 -26.78 31.60
CA ILE A 168 -2.51 -26.35 31.23
C ILE A 168 -2.58 -24.91 30.74
N THR A 169 -1.71 -24.07 31.31
CA THR A 169 -1.66 -22.65 30.96
C THR A 169 -1.17 -22.51 29.53
N THR A 170 -2.00 -21.91 28.68
CA THR A 170 -1.66 -21.56 27.31
C THR A 170 -1.44 -20.06 27.25
N THR A 171 -0.32 -19.65 26.67
CA THR A 171 0.03 -18.23 26.52
C THR A 171 -0.30 -17.83 25.09
N LYS A 172 -1.03 -16.73 24.91
CA LYS A 172 -1.24 -16.15 23.58
C LYS A 172 0.06 -15.51 23.13
N VAL A 173 0.45 -15.77 21.89
CA VAL A 173 1.65 -15.19 21.31
C VAL A 173 1.48 -13.68 21.15
N ASP A 174 2.38 -12.91 21.73
CA ASP A 174 2.40 -11.45 21.58
C ASP A 174 3.18 -11.08 20.31
N ILE A 175 2.45 -10.99 19.19
CA ILE A 175 3.01 -10.63 17.90
C ILE A 175 3.68 -9.25 17.90
N VAL A 176 3.26 -8.33 18.78
CA VAL A 176 3.85 -6.99 18.87
C VAL A 176 5.18 -7.07 19.62
N ALA A 177 5.25 -7.83 20.70
CA ALA A 177 6.53 -8.08 21.39
C ALA A 177 7.55 -8.77 20.46
N GLN A 178 7.11 -9.78 19.70
CA GLN A 178 7.96 -10.44 18.71
C GLN A 178 8.42 -9.49 17.60
N ALA A 179 7.51 -8.65 17.08
CA ALA A 179 7.85 -7.63 16.10
C ALA A 179 8.89 -6.66 16.65
N LYS A 180 8.69 -6.14 17.87
CA LYS A 180 9.66 -5.24 18.52
C LYS A 180 11.03 -5.88 18.66
N HIS A 181 11.08 -7.13 19.12
CA HIS A 181 12.33 -7.85 19.30
C HIS A 181 13.06 -8.06 17.96
N TYR A 182 12.33 -8.50 16.93
CA TYR A 182 12.87 -8.64 15.57
C TYR A 182 13.43 -7.31 15.05
N LEU A 183 12.66 -6.22 15.18
CA LEU A 183 13.08 -4.88 14.78
C LEU A 183 14.33 -4.42 15.54
N GLN A 184 14.46 -4.76 16.82
CA GLN A 184 15.64 -4.41 17.63
C GLN A 184 16.89 -5.20 17.24
N GLU A 185 16.76 -6.47 16.85
CA GLU A 185 17.90 -7.29 16.44
C GLU A 185 18.34 -7.01 15.00
N ARG A 186 17.39 -6.67 14.13
CA ARG A 186 17.57 -6.58 12.67
C ARG A 186 17.30 -5.19 12.11
N TYR A 187 17.37 -4.14 12.94
CA TYR A 187 17.04 -2.77 12.51
C TYR A 187 17.86 -2.30 11.31
N ALA A 188 19.09 -2.78 11.13
CA ALA A 188 19.96 -2.37 10.03
C ALA A 188 19.62 -3.03 8.68
N GLU A 189 18.78 -4.05 8.67
CA GLU A 189 18.38 -4.76 7.45
C GLU A 189 17.15 -4.09 6.80
N PRO A 190 16.87 -4.31 5.51
CA PRO A 190 15.63 -3.85 4.88
C PRO A 190 14.41 -4.49 5.56
N VAL A 191 13.56 -3.67 6.17
CA VAL A 191 12.33 -4.13 6.84
C VAL A 191 11.13 -3.59 6.09
N THR A 192 10.29 -4.49 5.58
CA THR A 192 8.99 -4.16 4.98
C THR A 192 7.84 -4.67 5.84
N MET A 193 6.65 -4.09 5.64
CA MET A 193 5.44 -4.53 6.33
C MET A 193 5.04 -5.96 5.95
N ASP A 194 5.18 -6.34 4.68
CA ASP A 194 4.86 -7.68 4.20
C ASP A 194 5.80 -8.74 4.77
N LEU A 195 7.10 -8.43 4.84
CA LEU A 195 8.09 -9.31 5.47
C LEU A 195 7.72 -9.57 6.94
N LEU A 196 7.44 -8.52 7.70
CA LEU A 196 7.05 -8.65 9.12
C LEU A 196 5.74 -9.43 9.28
N ALA A 197 4.77 -9.17 8.42
CA ALA A 197 3.48 -9.85 8.45
C ALA A 197 3.63 -11.35 8.16
N GLU A 198 4.37 -11.71 7.11
CA GLU A 198 4.64 -13.11 6.76
C GLU A 198 5.41 -13.84 7.86
N LEU A 199 6.44 -13.19 8.42
CA LEU A 199 7.33 -13.73 9.44
C LEU A 199 6.62 -13.98 10.77
N LEU A 200 5.59 -13.19 11.09
CA LEU A 200 4.80 -13.28 12.32
C LEU A 200 3.43 -13.95 12.11
N ASP A 201 3.21 -14.56 10.94
CA ASP A 201 1.97 -15.24 10.53
C ASP A 201 0.71 -14.37 10.69
N SER A 202 0.83 -13.08 10.39
CA SER A 202 -0.24 -12.08 10.51
C SER A 202 -0.49 -11.36 9.18
N SER A 203 -1.60 -10.63 9.07
CA SER A 203 -1.81 -9.73 7.92
C SER A 203 -1.17 -8.36 8.19
N PRO A 204 -0.66 -7.65 7.15
CA PRO A 204 -0.03 -6.34 7.33
C PRO A 204 -0.95 -5.34 8.04
N ARG A 205 -2.25 -5.34 7.69
CA ARG A 205 -3.27 -4.49 8.32
C ARG A 205 -3.50 -4.83 9.79
N HIS A 206 -3.57 -6.12 10.14
CA HIS A 206 -3.78 -6.55 11.52
C HIS A 206 -2.57 -6.21 12.39
N LEU A 207 -1.36 -6.52 11.91
CA LEU A 207 -0.11 -6.21 12.59
C LEU A 207 0.07 -4.71 12.79
N SER A 208 -0.10 -3.89 11.74
CA SER A 208 0.04 -2.43 11.83
C SER A 208 -0.91 -1.82 12.86
N ARG A 209 -2.20 -2.21 12.81
CA ARG A 209 -3.21 -1.74 13.78
C ARG A 209 -2.89 -2.15 15.21
N LEU A 210 -2.49 -3.41 15.43
CA LEU A 210 -2.14 -3.90 16.77
C LEU A 210 -0.88 -3.23 17.31
N PHE A 211 0.15 -3.11 16.47
CA PHE A 211 1.42 -2.51 16.82
C PHE A 211 1.23 -1.03 17.19
N LYS A 212 0.50 -0.25 16.37
CA LYS A 212 0.20 1.16 16.67
C LYS A 212 -0.62 1.32 17.94
N ARG A 213 -1.59 0.44 18.19
CA ARG A 213 -2.40 0.48 19.41
C ARG A 213 -1.56 0.24 20.68
N GLN A 214 -0.56 -0.64 20.62
CA GLN A 214 0.27 -0.97 21.78
C GLN A 214 1.49 -0.04 21.95
N THR A 215 2.08 0.45 20.85
CA THR A 215 3.35 1.20 20.87
C THR A 215 3.19 2.68 20.55
N GLY A 216 2.05 3.11 20.01
CA GLY A 216 1.79 4.48 19.57
C GLY A 216 2.30 4.82 18.17
N SER A 217 3.11 3.95 17.54
CA SER A 217 3.71 4.17 16.22
C SER A 217 3.51 2.96 15.29
N SER A 218 3.70 3.12 13.98
CA SER A 218 3.74 1.95 13.08
C SER A 218 5.03 1.12 13.28
N PRO A 219 5.10 -0.14 12.83
CA PRO A 219 6.35 -0.91 12.86
C PRO A 219 7.50 -0.22 12.11
N ILE A 220 7.18 0.45 10.98
CA ILE A 220 8.16 1.19 10.18
C ILE A 220 8.67 2.43 10.92
N ASP A 221 7.77 3.20 11.53
CA ASP A 221 8.17 4.34 12.36
C ASP A 221 9.02 3.89 13.55
N TYR A 222 8.71 2.73 14.12
CA TYR A 222 9.43 2.16 15.25
C TYR A 222 10.87 1.78 14.89
N VAL A 223 11.10 1.13 13.74
CA VAL A 223 12.46 0.83 13.30
C VAL A 223 13.24 2.10 12.96
N ILE A 224 12.59 3.12 12.38
CA ILE A 224 13.22 4.42 12.15
C ILE A 224 13.68 5.04 13.48
N GLN A 225 12.86 5.00 14.53
CA GLN A 225 13.25 5.49 15.85
C GLN A 225 14.49 4.75 16.40
N ILE A 226 14.52 3.43 16.31
CA ILE A 226 15.69 2.62 16.72
C ILE A 226 16.94 3.05 15.96
N ARG A 227 16.84 3.20 14.64
CA ARG A 227 17.95 3.65 13.78
C ARG A 227 18.45 5.04 14.19
N MET A 228 17.54 5.97 14.47
CA MET A 228 17.91 7.32 14.90
C MET A 228 18.58 7.35 16.27
N ASP A 229 18.11 6.55 17.21
CA ASP A 229 18.73 6.48 18.54
C ASP A 229 20.13 5.85 18.48
N LYS A 230 20.31 4.81 17.66
CA LYS A 230 21.64 4.24 17.37
C LYS A 230 22.56 5.22 16.64
N ALA A 231 22.02 6.01 15.72
CA ALA A 231 22.77 7.06 15.06
C ALA A 231 23.27 8.13 16.04
N LYS A 232 22.43 8.58 16.99
CA LYS A 232 22.82 9.53 18.04
C LYS A 232 23.97 8.97 18.87
N GLU A 233 23.88 7.70 19.27
CA GLU A 233 24.92 7.00 20.04
C GLU A 233 26.25 6.98 19.26
N LEU A 234 26.23 6.51 18.00
CA LEU A 234 27.44 6.42 17.16
C LEU A 234 28.06 7.79 16.85
N LEU A 235 27.23 8.83 16.66
CA LEU A 235 27.69 10.19 16.40
C LEU A 235 28.41 10.80 17.62
N LEU A 236 28.08 10.37 18.83
CA LEU A 236 28.68 10.88 20.07
C LEU A 236 29.85 10.04 20.58
N THR A 237 29.87 8.75 20.25
CA THR A 237 30.85 7.79 20.77
C THR A 237 31.99 7.47 19.81
N THR A 238 31.85 7.80 18.53
CA THR A 238 32.82 7.43 17.49
C THR A 238 33.16 8.57 16.53
N ASP A 239 34.34 8.48 15.92
CA ASP A 239 34.79 9.37 14.83
C ASP A 239 34.44 8.83 13.44
N ALA A 240 33.58 7.81 13.35
CA ALA A 240 33.22 7.15 12.10
C ALA A 240 32.66 8.16 11.07
N THR A 241 32.89 7.95 9.78
CA THR A 241 32.32 8.83 8.73
C THR A 241 30.81 8.71 8.71
N LEU A 242 30.11 9.74 8.20
CA LEU A 242 28.64 9.68 8.07
C LEU A 242 28.17 8.51 7.20
N GLN A 243 28.92 8.21 6.13
CA GLN A 243 28.69 7.03 5.30
C GLN A 243 28.76 5.74 6.11
N LYS A 244 29.78 5.60 6.96
CA LYS A 244 29.91 4.38 7.76
C LYS A 244 28.82 4.24 8.81
N ILE A 245 28.39 5.36 9.42
CA ILE A 245 27.27 5.37 10.36
C ILE A 245 25.96 5.01 9.66
N ALA A 246 25.70 5.60 8.49
CA ALA A 246 24.51 5.31 7.69
C ALA A 246 24.43 3.82 7.35
N GLU A 247 25.50 3.24 6.81
CA GLU A 247 25.57 1.80 6.50
C GLU A 247 25.30 0.93 7.73
N THR A 248 25.87 1.29 8.87
CA THR A 248 25.76 0.51 10.12
C THR A 248 24.33 0.47 10.66
N ILE A 249 23.56 1.53 10.45
CA ILE A 249 22.17 1.63 10.92
C ILE A 249 21.14 1.28 9.84
N GLY A 250 21.58 0.81 8.65
CA GLY A 250 20.69 0.34 7.60
C GLY A 250 20.20 1.40 6.61
N TYR A 251 21.00 2.46 6.40
CA TYR A 251 20.83 3.39 5.30
C TYR A 251 22.01 3.25 4.32
N PRO A 252 21.77 2.91 3.04
CA PRO A 252 22.86 2.80 2.06
C PRO A 252 23.50 4.15 1.73
N ASP A 253 22.74 5.25 1.86
CA ASP A 253 23.17 6.60 1.54
C ASP A 253 23.28 7.50 2.78
N SER A 254 24.46 8.09 2.97
CA SER A 254 24.72 9.09 4.02
C SER A 254 23.89 10.37 3.89
N TYR A 255 23.53 10.78 2.67
CA TYR A 255 22.72 11.97 2.44
C TYR A 255 21.28 11.75 2.89
N TYR A 256 20.66 10.64 2.47
CA TYR A 256 19.34 10.23 2.96
C TYR A 256 19.31 10.07 4.47
N PHE A 257 20.31 9.39 5.05
CA PHE A 257 20.48 9.30 6.51
C PHE A 257 20.52 10.69 7.16
N ALA A 258 21.32 11.61 6.65
CA ALA A 258 21.46 12.93 7.26
C ALA A 258 20.16 13.74 7.25
N LYS A 259 19.37 13.59 6.19
CA LYS A 259 18.04 14.19 6.07
C LYS A 259 17.04 13.59 7.06
N MET A 260 16.99 12.25 7.13
CA MET A 260 16.14 11.53 8.09
C MET A 260 16.52 11.86 9.54
N PHE A 261 17.82 11.93 9.83
CA PHE A 261 18.31 12.35 11.13
C PHE A 261 17.88 13.78 11.47
N LYS A 262 18.03 14.73 10.54
CA LYS A 262 17.55 16.10 10.76
C LYS A 262 16.03 16.17 10.96
N LYS A 263 15.25 15.38 10.23
CA LYS A 263 13.78 15.30 10.36
C LYS A 263 13.36 14.79 11.75
N HIS A 264 13.99 13.74 12.25
CA HIS A 264 13.60 13.09 13.51
C HIS A 264 14.28 13.67 14.76
N VAL A 265 15.47 14.24 14.62
CA VAL A 265 16.28 14.79 15.73
C VAL A 265 16.24 16.32 15.76
N GLY A 266 15.86 16.98 14.67
CA GLY A 266 15.76 18.43 14.54
C GLY A 266 17.06 19.15 14.15
N VAL A 267 18.21 18.45 14.21
CA VAL A 267 19.53 19.00 13.86
C VAL A 267 20.28 18.07 12.92
N ALA A 268 21.18 18.61 12.10
CA ALA A 268 21.99 17.81 11.19
C ALA A 268 23.00 16.92 11.96
N PRO A 269 23.32 15.71 11.48
CA PRO A 269 24.25 14.78 12.15
C PRO A 269 25.61 15.38 12.50
N ILE A 270 26.20 16.17 11.59
CA ILE A 270 27.51 16.81 11.80
C ILE A 270 27.42 17.79 12.98
N ARG A 271 26.36 18.60 13.03
CA ARG A 271 26.11 19.54 14.13
C ARG A 271 25.86 18.80 15.45
N TYR A 272 25.14 17.68 15.39
CA TYR A 272 24.90 16.83 16.56
C TYR A 272 26.21 16.26 17.12
N ARG A 273 27.13 15.81 16.26
CA ARG A 273 28.48 15.33 16.64
C ARG A 273 29.33 16.41 17.30
N SER A 274 29.31 17.63 16.78
CA SER A 274 30.15 18.73 17.29
C SER A 274 29.77 19.22 18.70
N GLY A 275 28.76 18.63 19.37
CA GLY A 275 28.35 18.98 20.73
C GLY A 275 27.74 20.38 20.90
N ASN A 276 27.73 21.20 19.83
CA ASN A 276 27.11 22.51 19.78
C ASN A 276 25.59 22.40 19.58
N ILE A 277 24.91 21.73 20.51
CA ILE A 277 23.45 21.75 20.59
C ILE A 277 23.05 23.08 21.25
N ARG A 278 23.14 24.18 20.50
CA ARG A 278 22.24 25.29 20.75
C ARG A 278 20.92 24.91 20.07
N PRO A 279 19.78 24.88 20.78
CA PRO A 279 18.48 24.75 20.12
C PRO A 279 18.41 25.93 19.17
N ASP A 280 18.59 25.68 17.87
CA ASP A 280 18.87 26.76 16.94
C ASP A 280 17.66 27.70 16.95
N ALA A 281 17.95 28.95 17.29
CA ALA A 281 17.03 30.04 17.14
C ALA A 281 16.53 30.01 15.69
N ARG A 282 15.21 30.02 15.56
CA ARG A 282 14.42 30.08 14.33
C ARG A 282 15.17 30.83 13.22
N PRO A 283 15.26 30.30 11.98
CA PRO A 283 15.83 31.05 10.87
C PRO A 283 15.02 32.34 10.70
N HIS A 284 15.69 33.47 10.93
CA HIS A 284 15.29 34.85 10.65
C HIS A 284 13.81 35.08 10.30
N ILE A 285 12.98 35.27 11.33
CA ILE A 285 11.67 35.92 11.21
C ILE A 285 11.84 37.37 11.70
N PRO A 286 11.73 38.40 10.84
CA PRO A 286 11.76 39.78 11.27
C PRO A 286 10.37 40.18 11.81
N SER A 287 10.00 39.73 13.01
CA SER A 287 8.88 40.30 13.78
C SER A 287 8.89 39.86 15.25
N SER A 288 9.88 40.28 16.01
CA SER A 288 9.91 40.11 17.47
C SER A 288 10.05 41.43 18.24
N VAL A 289 9.27 42.44 17.82
CA VAL A 289 8.98 43.61 18.66
C VAL A 289 7.47 43.79 18.80
N ALA A 290 6.88 42.96 19.65
CA ALA A 290 5.69 43.30 20.41
C ALA A 290 5.69 42.48 21.71
N ARG A 291 6.59 42.85 22.62
CA ARG A 291 6.56 42.38 24.01
C ARG A 291 5.42 43.11 24.73
N TYR A 292 4.16 42.77 24.49
CA TYR A 292 3.00 42.98 25.38
C TYR A 292 1.78 42.34 24.72
N ASP A 293 1.54 41.05 25.00
CA ASP A 293 0.24 40.43 24.70
C ASP A 293 -0.57 40.34 26.02
N ILE A 294 -1.82 40.78 25.98
CA ILE A 294 -2.73 40.97 27.13
C ILE A 294 -3.62 39.73 27.34
N ALA A 295 -3.36 38.63 26.64
CA ALA A 295 -4.08 37.37 26.88
C ALA A 295 -3.26 36.41 27.77
N GLN A 296 -3.66 36.29 29.05
CA GLN A 296 -3.27 35.18 29.90
C GLN A 296 -3.74 33.84 29.32
N GLU A 297 -2.88 32.83 29.43
CA GLU A 297 -3.09 31.44 29.04
C GLU A 297 -4.38 30.82 29.60
N LYS A 298 -5.10 30.11 28.72
CA LYS A 298 -5.77 28.87 29.10
C LYS A 298 -5.33 27.77 28.13
N VAL A 299 -4.43 26.92 28.61
CA VAL A 299 -3.98 25.71 27.91
C VAL A 299 -5.18 24.80 27.68
N SER A 300 -5.72 24.79 26.47
CA SER A 300 -6.58 23.68 26.02
C SER A 300 -5.66 22.60 25.46
N ARG A 301 -5.64 21.45 26.13
CA ARG A 301 -4.94 20.25 25.69
C ARG A 301 -5.57 19.75 24.40
N TYR A 302 -4.94 20.02 23.26
CA TYR A 302 -5.06 19.20 22.07
C TYR A 302 -3.66 18.87 21.58
N ILE A 303 -3.28 17.60 21.74
CA ILE A 303 -2.15 17.02 21.03
C ILE A 303 -2.67 16.74 19.62
N GLY A 304 -2.22 17.55 18.67
CA GLY A 304 -2.46 17.32 17.25
C GLY A 304 -1.61 16.15 16.75
N ASN A 305 -2.20 14.96 16.73
CA ASN A 305 -1.84 13.92 15.77
C ASN A 305 -3.06 13.72 14.89
N GLY A 306 -3.10 14.46 13.78
CA GLY A 306 -4.21 14.44 12.84
C GLY A 306 -4.31 13.07 12.17
N TYR A 307 -5.17 12.21 12.69
CA TYR A 307 -5.95 11.18 12.00
C TYR A 307 -7.00 10.67 12.99
N ASP A 308 -8.13 11.37 13.09
CA ASP A 308 -9.33 10.86 13.77
C ASP A 308 -10.56 11.18 12.90
N ASN A 309 -10.87 10.27 11.98
CA ASN A 309 -12.24 10.12 11.49
C ASN A 309 -12.96 9.18 12.47
N HIS A 310 -13.47 9.75 13.55
CA HIS A 310 -14.28 9.04 14.53
C HIS A 310 -15.75 9.37 14.29
N TYR A 311 -16.46 8.53 13.52
CA TYR A 311 -17.90 8.42 13.71
C TYR A 311 -18.11 7.73 15.06
N GLN A 312 -18.68 8.48 16.01
CA GLN A 312 -18.96 8.00 17.36
C GLN A 312 -20.12 7.01 17.33
N LEU A 313 -19.91 5.90 18.04
CA LEU A 313 -20.95 5.02 18.51
C LEU A 313 -22.02 5.81 19.26
N ASN A 314 -23.26 5.42 19.01
CA ASN A 314 -24.43 5.68 19.84
C ASN A 314 -24.10 5.59 21.34
N GLU A 315 -24.44 6.63 22.11
CA GLU A 315 -25.47 6.56 23.16
C GLU A 315 -25.60 7.90 23.90
N ARG A 316 -26.77 8.53 23.69
CA ARG A 316 -27.56 9.36 24.63
C ARG A 316 -26.86 10.42 25.50
N GLY A 317 -27.22 11.69 25.24
CA GLY A 317 -27.17 12.74 26.26
C GLY A 317 -27.57 14.13 25.71
N ASN A 318 -28.85 14.49 25.85
CA ASN A 318 -29.39 15.83 25.55
C ASN A 318 -28.73 16.93 26.37
N ILE A 319 -28.18 17.98 25.74
CA ILE A 319 -28.16 19.36 26.30
C ILE A 319 -28.01 20.41 25.16
N PRO A 320 -28.46 21.67 25.34
CA PRO A 320 -29.25 22.41 24.35
C PRO A 320 -28.42 23.44 23.56
N MET A 321 -28.83 23.69 22.31
CA MET A 321 -28.31 24.78 21.48
C MET A 321 -28.65 26.15 22.09
N ASN A 322 -27.62 26.95 22.39
CA ASN A 322 -27.76 28.38 22.68
C ASN A 322 -27.45 29.17 21.41
N HIS A 323 -28.46 29.75 20.78
CA HIS A 323 -28.30 30.66 19.64
C HIS A 323 -27.94 32.06 20.15
N SER A 324 -26.76 32.56 19.77
CA SER A 324 -26.37 33.96 19.95
C SER A 324 -26.31 34.65 18.58
N ASN A 325 -27.33 35.46 18.27
CA ASN A 325 -27.33 36.39 17.13
C ASN A 325 -26.35 37.55 17.41
N LYS A 326 -25.46 37.85 16.46
CA LYS A 326 -24.76 39.15 16.39
C LYS A 326 -24.93 39.76 15.00
N SER A 327 -25.32 41.03 14.97
CA SER A 327 -25.76 41.80 13.80
C SER A 327 -24.62 42.19 12.86
N PRO A 328 -24.84 42.27 11.53
CA PRO A 328 -23.82 42.52 10.51
C PRO A 328 -23.34 43.99 10.41
N LEU A 329 -23.80 44.89 11.29
CA LEU A 329 -23.54 46.34 11.16
C LEU A 329 -22.07 46.75 11.44
N GLY A 330 -21.33 45.97 12.24
CA GLY A 330 -19.96 46.31 12.64
C GLY A 330 -18.91 46.06 11.54
N VAL A 331 -19.14 45.07 10.68
CA VAL A 331 -18.18 44.70 9.62
C VAL A 331 -18.23 45.70 8.46
N ALA A 332 -19.41 46.24 8.15
CA ALA A 332 -19.57 47.26 7.12
C ALA A 332 -18.92 48.60 7.50
N LEU A 333 -18.92 48.97 8.78
CA LEU A 333 -18.33 50.24 9.25
C LEU A 333 -16.80 50.23 9.19
N MET A 334 -16.18 49.06 9.41
CA MET A 334 -14.72 48.87 9.33
C MET A 334 -14.20 48.95 7.88
N LEU A 335 -14.99 48.50 6.90
CA LEU A 335 -14.61 48.50 5.49
C LEU A 335 -14.69 49.89 4.84
N CYS A 336 -15.58 50.75 5.32
CA CYS A 336 -15.66 52.14 4.83
C CYS A 336 -14.53 53.04 5.36
N LEU A 337 -13.97 52.72 6.53
CA LEU A 337 -12.93 53.55 7.14
C LEU A 337 -11.56 53.38 6.46
N THR A 338 -11.27 52.20 5.92
CA THR A 338 -10.00 51.90 5.23
C THR A 338 -9.93 52.51 3.83
N LEU A 339 -11.07 52.65 3.15
CA LEU A 339 -11.17 53.29 1.82
C LEU A 339 -10.98 54.81 1.85
N LEU A 340 -11.22 55.47 3.00
CA LEU A 340 -11.08 56.92 3.14
C LEU A 340 -9.64 57.38 3.44
N LEU A 341 -8.74 56.47 3.82
CA LEU A 341 -7.37 56.81 4.27
C LEU A 341 -6.30 56.72 3.18
N SER A 342 -6.58 56.17 1.98
CA SER A 342 -5.57 56.08 0.90
C SER A 342 -5.56 57.27 -0.08
N ALA A 343 -6.45 58.25 0.10
CA ALA A 343 -6.64 59.33 -0.86
C ALA A 343 -6.19 60.70 -0.32
N CYS A 344 -4.97 60.82 0.20
CA CYS A 344 -4.31 62.12 0.44
C CYS A 344 -2.78 61.96 0.58
N SER A 345 -2.04 61.92 -0.54
CA SER A 345 -0.66 62.42 -0.57
C SER A 345 -0.38 63.06 -1.94
N THR A 346 -0.29 64.39 -1.95
CA THR A 346 -0.10 65.25 -3.13
C THR A 346 1.27 65.94 -3.13
N GLY A 347 1.93 65.95 -4.30
CA GLY A 347 2.79 67.02 -4.85
C GLY A 347 4.24 67.15 -4.33
N THR A 348 5.27 67.58 -5.09
CA THR A 348 5.32 68.37 -6.36
C THR A 348 6.77 68.43 -6.93
N ALA A 349 6.90 68.41 -8.27
CA ALA A 349 7.87 69.02 -9.23
C ALA A 349 9.41 68.99 -8.99
N SER A 350 10.31 68.97 -10.00
CA SER A 350 10.35 69.77 -11.23
C SER A 350 11.47 69.32 -12.21
N ASN A 351 11.23 69.55 -13.52
CA ASN A 351 12.15 69.96 -14.61
C ASN A 351 13.36 69.09 -15.00
N ALA A 352 13.80 69.00 -16.27
CA ALA A 352 13.28 69.40 -17.58
C ALA A 352 14.25 68.84 -18.65
N SER A 353 13.74 68.66 -19.88
CA SER A 353 14.44 68.85 -21.18
C SER A 353 15.61 67.91 -21.58
N ILE A 354 15.90 67.56 -22.84
CA ILE A 354 15.34 67.77 -24.19
C ILE A 354 16.15 66.84 -25.14
N ASN A 355 15.49 66.36 -26.20
CA ASN A 355 15.96 65.95 -27.54
C ASN A 355 16.95 64.80 -27.81
N GLY A 356 16.56 64.08 -28.89
CA GLY A 356 17.42 63.73 -30.03
C GLY A 356 17.77 62.25 -30.04
N GLY A 357 17.18 61.40 -30.88
CA GLY A 357 17.30 61.42 -32.35
C GLY A 357 18.27 60.28 -32.73
N THR A 358 17.77 59.12 -33.13
CA THR A 358 17.65 58.64 -34.52
C THR A 358 18.63 57.51 -34.80
N GLN A 359 18.10 56.51 -35.49
CA GLN A 359 18.68 55.31 -36.06
C GLN A 359 20.03 55.51 -36.81
N VAL A 360 20.78 54.41 -37.02
CA VAL A 360 20.93 53.73 -38.33
C VAL A 360 22.23 52.89 -38.38
N SER A 361 22.03 51.60 -38.67
CA SER A 361 22.81 50.56 -39.34
C SER A 361 24.31 50.66 -39.72
N GLY A 362 24.89 49.46 -39.83
CA GLY A 362 25.94 49.09 -40.79
C GLY A 362 27.25 48.70 -40.11
N GLU A 363 28.00 47.66 -40.49
CA GLU A 363 27.91 46.70 -41.58
C GLU A 363 29.00 45.63 -41.31
N ALA A 364 28.86 44.46 -41.90
CA ALA A 364 29.76 43.32 -41.75
C ALA A 364 31.11 43.50 -42.48
N SER A 365 32.16 42.79 -42.04
CA SER A 365 33.05 41.92 -42.87
C SER A 365 34.22 41.29 -42.09
N THR A 366 34.14 39.96 -41.92
CA THR A 366 35.18 38.91 -42.10
C THR A 366 36.66 39.14 -41.74
N SER A 367 37.20 38.34 -40.79
CA SER A 367 37.92 37.08 -41.09
C SER A 367 38.53 36.42 -39.84
N ALA A 368 38.21 35.12 -39.69
CA ALA A 368 38.85 34.02 -38.95
C ALA A 368 40.04 34.28 -38.00
N ASN A 369 39.88 33.86 -36.73
CA ASN A 369 40.63 32.71 -36.22
C ASN A 369 39.99 32.09 -34.97
N SER A 370 40.12 30.77 -34.90
CA SER A 370 39.63 29.81 -33.92
C SER A 370 40.01 30.10 -32.46
N SER A 371 39.07 29.91 -31.53
CA SER A 371 39.01 28.74 -30.63
C SER A 371 38.16 28.96 -29.37
N VAL A 372 37.40 27.91 -29.03
CA VAL A 372 36.69 27.63 -27.76
C VAL A 372 35.42 28.45 -27.49
N ASN A 373 34.29 27.99 -28.04
CA ASN A 373 32.97 28.29 -27.46
C ASN A 373 32.81 27.50 -26.16
N GLN A 374 32.89 28.20 -25.03
CA GLN A 374 32.13 27.84 -23.84
C GLN A 374 30.65 27.93 -24.21
N ALA A 375 29.96 26.79 -24.23
CA ALA A 375 28.52 26.77 -24.18
C ALA A 375 28.12 27.31 -22.80
N VAL A 376 27.64 28.55 -22.77
CA VAL A 376 26.90 29.09 -21.64
C VAL A 376 25.59 28.33 -21.62
N GLU A 377 25.42 27.39 -20.69
CA GLU A 377 24.13 26.80 -20.35
C GLU A 377 23.18 27.94 -19.97
N ALA A 378 22.16 28.16 -20.80
CA ALA A 378 21.06 29.04 -20.47
C ALA A 378 20.34 28.47 -19.26
N GLU A 379 20.06 29.30 -18.24
CA GLU A 379 19.24 28.87 -17.10
C GLU A 379 17.91 28.28 -17.60
N PRO A 380 17.48 27.13 -17.07
CA PRO A 380 16.24 26.50 -17.49
C PRO A 380 15.07 27.43 -17.16
N GLN A 381 14.36 27.88 -18.19
CA GLN A 381 13.13 28.65 -17.99
C GLN A 381 12.11 27.77 -17.27
N THR A 382 11.62 28.24 -16.13
CA THR A 382 10.58 27.60 -15.33
C THR A 382 9.26 28.33 -15.47
N LYS A 383 8.16 27.61 -15.26
CA LYS A 383 6.80 28.14 -15.13
C LYS A 383 6.17 27.63 -13.85
N THR A 384 5.25 28.40 -13.29
CA THR A 384 4.52 28.03 -12.09
C THR A 384 3.25 27.29 -12.47
N VAL A 385 3.04 26.11 -11.89
CA VAL A 385 1.80 25.33 -12.02
C VAL A 385 1.11 25.26 -10.67
N SER A 386 -0.16 25.68 -10.62
CA SER A 386 -0.96 25.63 -9.39
C SER A 386 -1.49 24.21 -9.16
N THR A 387 -1.16 23.64 -8.00
CA THR A 387 -1.59 22.28 -7.61
C THR A 387 -2.39 22.31 -6.31
N VAL A 388 -3.03 21.19 -5.97
CA VAL A 388 -3.68 21.02 -4.65
C VAL A 388 -2.70 21.07 -3.47
N LYS A 389 -1.39 20.99 -3.74
CA LYS A 389 -0.31 21.13 -2.75
C LYS A 389 0.29 22.54 -2.71
N GLY A 390 -0.24 23.47 -3.52
CA GLY A 390 0.31 24.79 -3.73
C GLY A 390 1.01 24.90 -5.08
N ASP A 391 1.58 26.07 -5.32
CA ASP A 391 2.29 26.38 -6.56
C ASP A 391 3.62 25.64 -6.63
N VAL A 392 3.90 25.01 -7.77
CA VAL A 392 5.15 24.28 -8.04
C VAL A 392 5.81 24.89 -9.27
N GLU A 393 7.10 25.24 -9.16
CA GLU A 393 7.89 25.67 -10.31
C GLU A 393 8.40 24.45 -11.07
N VAL A 394 7.95 24.31 -12.31
CA VAL A 394 8.34 23.23 -13.23
C VAL A 394 9.07 23.81 -14.45
N PRO A 395 10.00 23.09 -15.09
CA PRO A 395 10.60 23.49 -16.35
C PRO A 395 9.52 23.73 -17.43
N VAL A 396 9.71 24.73 -18.29
CA VAL A 396 8.79 25.01 -19.41
C VAL A 396 8.72 23.85 -20.41
N ASN A 397 9.81 23.10 -20.55
CA ASN A 397 9.92 21.96 -21.48
C ASN A 397 10.65 20.79 -20.81
N PRO A 398 9.97 20.01 -19.95
CA PRO A 398 10.60 18.92 -19.21
C PRO A 398 11.05 17.79 -20.16
N GLN A 399 12.28 17.33 -19.99
CA GLN A 399 12.95 16.30 -20.79
C GLN A 399 13.06 14.96 -20.05
N ARG A 400 13.12 14.97 -18.71
CA ARG A 400 13.39 13.80 -17.87
C ARG A 400 12.22 13.57 -16.90
N VAL A 401 11.08 13.21 -17.48
CA VAL A 401 9.83 13.05 -16.72
C VAL A 401 9.76 11.66 -16.10
N VAL A 402 9.55 11.60 -14.78
CA VAL A 402 9.18 10.37 -14.07
C VAL A 402 7.68 10.38 -13.81
N VAL A 403 7.01 9.27 -14.09
CA VAL A 403 5.54 9.17 -14.01
C VAL A 403 5.14 7.94 -13.23
N LEU A 404 4.45 8.12 -12.11
CA LEU A 404 3.89 7.02 -11.34
C LEU A 404 2.38 7.01 -11.57
N TYR A 405 1.88 5.97 -12.24
CA TYR A 405 0.49 5.90 -12.71
C TYR A 405 0.10 7.02 -13.71
N LEU A 406 -1.05 6.91 -14.39
CA LEU A 406 -1.45 7.84 -15.48
C LEU A 406 -0.51 7.86 -16.70
N LEU A 407 0.23 6.77 -16.93
CA LEU A 407 1.24 6.67 -17.97
C LEU A 407 0.68 6.95 -19.36
N GLY A 408 -0.51 6.43 -19.67
CA GLY A 408 -1.11 6.66 -20.97
C GLY A 408 -1.53 8.11 -21.23
N ASP A 409 -1.82 8.92 -20.21
CA ASP A 409 -2.12 10.34 -20.40
C ASP A 409 -0.85 11.11 -20.82
N VAL A 410 0.27 10.80 -20.15
CA VAL A 410 1.57 11.42 -20.47
C VAL A 410 2.09 10.97 -21.83
N LEU A 411 1.98 9.67 -22.13
CA LEU A 411 2.36 9.11 -23.42
C LEU A 411 1.50 9.67 -24.57
N ALA A 412 0.21 9.91 -24.35
CA ALA A 412 -0.67 10.51 -25.36
C ALA A 412 -0.22 11.91 -25.77
N LEU A 413 0.38 12.66 -24.85
CA LEU A 413 0.95 13.99 -25.11
C LEU A 413 2.33 13.94 -25.78
N GLY A 414 2.79 12.75 -26.15
CA GLY A 414 4.05 12.53 -26.85
C GLY A 414 5.29 12.57 -25.95
N VAL A 415 5.11 12.50 -24.63
CA VAL A 415 6.21 12.49 -23.66
C VAL A 415 6.47 11.06 -23.22
N LYS A 416 7.67 10.55 -23.53
CA LYS A 416 8.12 9.24 -23.04
C LYS A 416 8.81 9.42 -21.68
N PRO A 417 8.32 8.79 -20.61
CA PRO A 417 8.95 8.91 -19.30
C PRO A 417 10.33 8.24 -19.29
N VAL A 418 11.25 8.76 -18.48
CA VAL A 418 12.55 8.12 -18.21
C VAL A 418 12.43 7.02 -17.15
N GLY A 419 11.42 7.12 -16.28
CA GLY A 419 11.08 6.10 -15.30
C GLY A 419 9.58 6.06 -15.02
N SER A 420 9.05 4.86 -14.80
CA SER A 420 7.62 4.64 -14.55
C SER A 420 7.35 3.52 -13.55
N SER A 421 6.17 3.57 -12.92
CA SER A 421 5.61 2.40 -12.24
C SER A 421 5.35 1.25 -13.24
N SER A 422 5.43 -0.01 -12.80
CA SER A 422 5.14 -1.16 -13.66
C SER A 422 3.72 -1.12 -14.23
N ALA A 423 3.57 -1.49 -15.50
CA ALA A 423 2.27 -1.66 -16.16
C ALA A 423 1.83 -3.13 -16.14
N TYR A 424 0.52 -3.37 -16.12
CA TYR A 424 -0.03 -4.71 -16.33
C TYR A 424 0.20 -5.18 -17.76
N GLU A 425 0.45 -6.49 -17.92
CA GLU A 425 0.47 -7.13 -19.23
C GLU A 425 -0.87 -6.94 -19.93
N GLY A 426 -0.82 -6.57 -21.21
CA GLY A 426 -2.00 -6.26 -22.03
C GLY A 426 -2.53 -4.84 -21.85
N ALA A 427 -1.85 -3.98 -21.11
CA ALA A 427 -2.18 -2.55 -21.06
C ALA A 427 -2.09 -1.90 -22.45
N ALA A 428 -2.96 -0.94 -22.73
CA ALA A 428 -3.07 -0.31 -24.05
C ALA A 428 -1.77 0.40 -24.50
N PHE A 429 -0.95 0.83 -23.53
CA PHE A 429 0.29 1.58 -23.73
C PHE A 429 1.56 0.77 -23.35
N GLU A 430 1.44 -0.55 -23.17
CA GLU A 430 2.54 -1.41 -22.70
C GLU A 430 3.77 -1.33 -23.62
N LYS A 431 3.57 -1.31 -24.95
CA LYS A 431 4.65 -1.32 -25.94
C LYS A 431 5.41 -0.01 -25.98
N GLU A 432 4.74 1.08 -25.64
CA GLU A 432 5.27 2.43 -25.59
C GLU A 432 6.25 2.61 -24.41
N LEU A 433 6.13 1.77 -23.37
CA LEU A 433 7.02 1.77 -22.20
C LEU A 433 8.35 1.04 -22.42
N VAL A 434 8.54 0.32 -23.55
CA VAL A 434 9.79 -0.40 -23.82
C VAL A 434 10.99 0.56 -23.76
N GLY A 435 11.95 0.28 -22.87
CA GLY A 435 13.14 1.11 -22.66
C GLY A 435 12.99 2.21 -21.60
N THR A 436 11.83 2.29 -20.93
CA THR A 436 11.63 3.10 -19.71
C THR A 436 12.13 2.31 -18.50
N SER A 437 12.76 2.98 -17.52
CA SER A 437 13.17 2.30 -16.28
C SER A 437 11.96 1.97 -15.41
N ASP A 438 11.79 0.68 -15.07
CA ASP A 438 10.76 0.23 -14.14
C ASP A 438 11.15 0.57 -12.70
N LEU A 439 10.32 1.36 -12.03
CA LEU A 439 10.53 1.86 -10.67
C LEU A 439 9.83 1.03 -9.61
N GLY A 440 9.12 -0.04 -10.00
CA GLY A 440 8.40 -0.93 -9.10
C GLY A 440 6.89 -0.91 -9.33
N THR A 441 6.21 -1.85 -8.67
CA THR A 441 4.76 -2.02 -8.85
C THR A 441 3.99 -0.96 -8.06
N TRP A 442 2.86 -0.52 -8.61
CA TRP A 442 1.89 0.34 -7.93
C TRP A 442 2.46 1.70 -7.50
N PHE A 443 2.25 2.06 -6.23
CA PHE A 443 2.56 3.36 -5.63
C PHE A 443 3.77 3.27 -4.69
N GLU A 444 4.65 2.29 -4.87
CA GLU A 444 5.83 2.05 -4.02
C GLU A 444 7.14 2.16 -4.83
N PRO A 445 7.44 3.34 -5.40
CA PRO A 445 8.69 3.55 -6.13
C PRO A 445 9.89 3.50 -5.16
N SER A 446 11.04 2.98 -5.61
CA SER A 446 12.31 3.21 -4.89
C SER A 446 12.75 4.68 -5.09
N PRO A 447 12.85 5.49 -4.02
CA PRO A 447 13.31 6.88 -4.15
C PRO A 447 14.73 6.99 -4.70
N GLU A 448 15.59 6.01 -4.40
CA GLU A 448 16.96 5.94 -4.91
C GLU A 448 16.98 5.68 -6.42
N ALA A 449 16.12 4.79 -6.92
CA ALA A 449 15.98 4.54 -8.35
C ALA A 449 15.45 5.78 -9.08
N VAL A 450 14.48 6.50 -8.49
CA VAL A 450 13.98 7.76 -9.05
C VAL A 450 15.07 8.82 -9.09
N LEU A 451 15.83 8.99 -8.00
CA LEU A 451 16.93 9.96 -7.93
C LEU A 451 18.02 9.66 -8.96
N ALA A 452 18.36 8.39 -9.19
CA ALA A 452 19.36 7.97 -10.17
C ALA A 452 18.98 8.31 -11.62
N LEU A 453 17.68 8.51 -11.89
CA LEU A 453 17.18 8.97 -13.18
C LEU A 453 17.29 10.48 -13.36
N ASP A 454 17.77 11.24 -12.38
CA ASP A 454 17.95 12.69 -12.47
C ASP A 454 16.75 13.40 -13.13
N PRO A 455 15.52 13.24 -12.56
CA PRO A 455 14.32 13.76 -13.20
C PRO A 455 14.23 15.28 -13.08
N ASP A 456 13.63 15.93 -14.06
CA ASP A 456 13.34 17.36 -14.01
C ASP A 456 11.89 17.67 -13.63
N VAL A 457 10.99 16.71 -13.78
CA VAL A 457 9.62 16.70 -13.25
C VAL A 457 9.22 15.29 -12.84
N ILE A 458 8.48 15.18 -11.73
CA ILE A 458 7.88 13.93 -11.25
C ILE A 458 6.37 14.10 -11.16
N ILE A 459 5.60 13.21 -11.78
CA ILE A 459 4.14 13.17 -11.69
C ILE A 459 3.74 11.98 -10.82
N VAL A 460 2.94 12.24 -9.79
CA VAL A 460 2.55 11.23 -8.79
C VAL A 460 1.04 11.21 -8.53
N PRO A 461 0.45 10.04 -8.23
CA PRO A 461 -0.99 9.86 -8.15
C PRO A 461 -1.53 9.90 -6.71
N SER A 462 -0.66 9.91 -5.70
CA SER A 462 -1.05 9.84 -4.29
C SER A 462 -0.25 10.80 -3.41
N GLU A 463 -0.80 11.11 -2.23
CA GLU A 463 -0.09 11.93 -1.25
C GLU A 463 1.18 11.23 -0.76
N GLU A 464 1.11 9.92 -0.56
CA GLU A 464 2.21 9.10 -0.05
C GLU A 464 3.40 9.16 -1.01
N THR A 465 3.14 8.96 -2.30
CA THR A 465 4.15 9.05 -3.37
C THR A 465 4.70 10.46 -3.52
N TYR A 466 3.85 11.49 -3.37
CA TYR A 466 4.31 12.87 -3.28
C TYR A 466 5.30 13.08 -2.13
N GLN A 467 4.94 12.66 -0.91
CA GLN A 467 5.80 12.83 0.27
C GLN A 467 7.14 12.08 0.16
N MET A 468 7.19 11.00 -0.61
CA MET A 468 8.42 10.25 -0.90
C MET A 468 9.34 10.98 -1.87
N LEU A 469 8.78 11.61 -2.92
CA LEU A 469 9.56 12.05 -4.08
C LEU A 469 9.71 13.57 -4.23
N TYR A 470 8.91 14.39 -3.54
CA TYR A 470 8.92 15.85 -3.69
C TYR A 470 10.27 16.54 -3.42
N GLN A 471 11.19 15.84 -2.77
CA GLN A 471 12.51 16.34 -2.45
C GLN A 471 13.59 15.95 -3.47
N ILE A 472 13.23 15.22 -4.54
CA ILE A 472 14.13 14.79 -5.61
C ILE A 472 14.11 15.83 -6.74
N ALA A 473 12.93 16.17 -7.25
CA ALA A 473 12.72 17.14 -8.32
C ALA A 473 11.33 17.79 -8.18
N PRO A 474 11.01 18.87 -8.92
CA PRO A 474 9.67 19.43 -8.98
C PRO A 474 8.62 18.32 -9.16
N THR A 475 7.79 18.13 -8.13
CA THR A 475 6.84 17.01 -8.08
C THR A 475 5.42 17.54 -8.09
N VAL A 476 4.60 17.01 -8.99
CA VAL A 476 3.21 17.38 -9.18
C VAL A 476 2.33 16.22 -8.76
N TYR A 477 1.55 16.44 -7.70
CA TYR A 477 0.53 15.50 -7.24
C TYR A 477 -0.78 15.71 -8.01
N ILE A 478 -1.24 14.65 -8.68
CA ILE A 478 -2.49 14.64 -9.44
C ILE A 478 -3.48 13.70 -8.76
N PRO A 479 -4.52 14.23 -8.06
CA PRO A 479 -5.53 13.43 -7.37
C PRO A 479 -6.54 12.83 -8.36
N TYR A 480 -6.09 11.91 -9.21
CA TYR A 480 -6.86 11.40 -10.35
C TYR A 480 -8.24 10.81 -10.01
N GLU A 481 -8.40 10.25 -8.81
CA GLU A 481 -9.68 9.69 -8.34
C GLU A 481 -10.78 10.75 -8.16
N LYS A 482 -10.39 12.02 -8.05
CA LYS A 482 -11.29 13.16 -7.81
C LYS A 482 -11.39 14.09 -9.01
N MET A 483 -10.75 13.74 -10.11
CA MET A 483 -10.67 14.56 -11.31
C MET A 483 -11.34 13.85 -12.48
N SER A 484 -12.08 14.61 -13.27
CA SER A 484 -12.48 14.18 -14.60
C SER A 484 -11.27 14.03 -15.52
N VAL A 485 -11.43 13.29 -16.63
CA VAL A 485 -10.37 13.12 -17.64
C VAL A 485 -9.96 14.48 -18.23
N ASP A 486 -10.91 15.39 -18.44
CA ASP A 486 -10.65 16.76 -18.90
C ASP A 486 -9.75 17.54 -17.95
N GLU A 487 -10.10 17.58 -16.67
CA GLU A 487 -9.32 18.30 -15.66
C GLU A 487 -7.92 17.69 -15.53
N ARG A 488 -7.84 16.35 -15.52
CA ARG A 488 -6.60 15.62 -15.40
C ARG A 488 -5.68 15.86 -16.60
N LEU A 489 -6.18 15.72 -17.82
CA LEU A 489 -5.38 15.89 -19.03
C LEU A 489 -4.98 17.35 -19.26
N LYS A 490 -5.82 18.31 -18.86
CA LYS A 490 -5.45 19.74 -18.85
C LYS A 490 -4.34 20.02 -17.86
N GLN A 491 -4.42 19.47 -16.64
CA GLN A 491 -3.37 19.64 -15.64
C GLN A 491 -2.05 18.99 -16.09
N ILE A 492 -2.08 17.77 -16.63
CA ILE A 492 -0.88 17.12 -17.18
C ILE A 492 -0.32 17.93 -18.36
N GLY A 493 -1.18 18.42 -19.25
CA GLY A 493 -0.79 19.31 -20.35
C GLY A 493 -0.10 20.58 -19.86
N GLU A 494 -0.64 21.20 -18.81
CA GLU A 494 -0.02 22.37 -18.18
C GLU A 494 1.35 22.02 -17.59
N VAL A 495 1.50 20.87 -16.91
CA VAL A 495 2.81 20.45 -16.38
C VAL A 495 3.85 20.23 -17.49
N LEU A 496 3.43 19.68 -18.62
CA LEU A 496 4.33 19.28 -19.71
C LEU A 496 4.52 20.35 -20.80
N GLY A 497 3.77 21.47 -20.75
CA GLY A 497 3.78 22.48 -21.82
C GLY A 497 3.11 22.00 -23.11
N LYS A 498 2.03 21.24 -22.95
CA LYS A 498 1.27 20.51 -23.97
C LYS A 498 -0.23 20.81 -23.92
N GLU A 499 -0.60 22.03 -23.51
CA GLU A 499 -1.98 22.44 -23.30
C GLU A 499 -2.83 22.34 -24.58
N GLY A 500 -2.23 22.69 -25.74
CA GLY A 500 -2.90 22.59 -27.05
C GLY A 500 -3.11 21.14 -27.50
N GLU A 501 -2.11 20.28 -27.30
CA GLU A 501 -2.19 18.85 -27.56
C GLU A 501 -3.23 18.17 -26.66
N SER A 502 -3.28 18.53 -25.37
CA SER A 502 -4.31 18.05 -24.42
C SER A 502 -5.72 18.36 -24.92
N GLN A 503 -5.97 19.60 -25.35
CA GLN A 503 -7.30 19.98 -25.85
C GLN A 503 -7.65 19.21 -27.14
N THR A 504 -6.69 19.07 -28.06
CA THR A 504 -6.89 18.33 -29.31
C THR A 504 -7.21 16.84 -29.05
N LEU A 505 -6.54 16.22 -28.09
CA LEU A 505 -6.81 14.82 -27.69
C LEU A 505 -8.23 14.66 -27.14
N LEU A 506 -8.66 15.56 -26.26
CA LEU A 506 -10.02 15.54 -25.70
C LEU A 506 -11.07 15.72 -26.80
N ASP A 507 -10.89 16.70 -27.68
CA ASP A 507 -11.84 16.99 -28.77
C ASP A 507 -12.00 15.78 -29.70
N ASN A 508 -10.88 15.13 -30.05
CA ASN A 508 -10.88 13.92 -30.88
C ASN A 508 -11.58 12.75 -30.18
N PHE A 509 -11.28 12.53 -28.90
CA PHE A 509 -11.90 11.46 -28.12
C PHE A 509 -13.41 11.66 -28.01
N TYR A 510 -13.87 12.87 -27.69
CA TYR A 510 -15.31 13.17 -27.59
C TYR A 510 -16.04 13.08 -28.93
N ALA A 511 -15.42 13.55 -30.02
CA ALA A 511 -15.97 13.36 -31.36
C ALA A 511 -16.15 11.87 -31.70
N LYS A 512 -15.18 11.03 -31.32
CA LYS A 512 -15.23 9.57 -31.49
C LYS A 512 -16.31 8.92 -30.62
N VAL A 513 -16.47 9.36 -29.36
CA VAL A 513 -17.58 8.91 -28.48
C VAL A 513 -18.94 9.19 -29.12
N GLU A 514 -19.16 10.40 -29.64
CA GLU A 514 -20.43 10.75 -30.28
C GLU A 514 -20.67 9.95 -31.56
N GLN A 515 -19.63 9.72 -32.37
CA GLN A 515 -19.73 8.85 -33.54
C GLN A 515 -20.08 7.40 -33.14
N SER A 516 -19.48 6.89 -32.07
CA SER A 516 -19.75 5.55 -31.54
C SER A 516 -21.19 5.41 -31.03
N LYS A 517 -21.72 6.41 -30.32
CA LYS A 517 -23.15 6.45 -29.93
C LYS A 517 -24.07 6.36 -31.14
N GLN A 518 -23.77 7.09 -32.21
CA GLN A 518 -24.56 7.04 -33.45
C GLN A 518 -24.55 5.65 -34.08
N LYS A 519 -23.39 4.98 -34.13
CA LYS A 519 -23.27 3.60 -34.62
C LYS A 519 -24.09 2.63 -33.78
N LEU A 520 -23.96 2.68 -32.44
CA LEU A 520 -24.70 1.81 -31.53
C LEU A 520 -26.22 2.06 -31.57
N LYS A 521 -26.63 3.32 -31.76
CA LYS A 521 -28.04 3.69 -31.95
C LYS A 521 -28.60 3.11 -33.26
N ALA A 522 -27.86 3.24 -34.36
CA ALA A 522 -28.25 2.68 -35.65
C ALA A 522 -28.37 1.14 -35.59
N ALA A 523 -27.55 0.49 -34.77
CA ALA A 523 -27.58 -0.95 -34.53
C ALA A 523 -28.64 -1.39 -33.48
N GLY A 524 -29.40 -0.46 -32.88
CA GLY A 524 -30.41 -0.79 -31.87
C GLY A 524 -29.85 -1.30 -30.53
N ILE A 525 -28.58 -1.02 -30.25
CA ILE A 525 -27.88 -1.47 -29.04
C ILE A 525 -27.98 -0.43 -27.92
N LEU A 526 -28.09 0.86 -28.25
CA LEU A 526 -27.98 1.94 -27.25
C LEU A 526 -29.02 1.86 -26.11
N ASP A 527 -30.19 1.26 -26.38
CA ASP A 527 -31.25 1.08 -25.37
C ASP A 527 -31.11 -0.22 -24.55
N LYS A 528 -30.15 -1.08 -24.89
CA LYS A 528 -29.90 -2.37 -24.25
C LYS A 528 -29.26 -2.20 -22.88
N ARG A 529 -29.43 -3.22 -22.04
CA ARG A 529 -28.89 -3.27 -20.68
C ARG A 529 -27.54 -3.98 -20.70
N VAL A 530 -26.53 -3.37 -20.09
CA VAL A 530 -25.16 -3.92 -20.08
C VAL A 530 -24.70 -4.11 -18.65
N SER A 531 -24.16 -5.29 -18.36
CA SER A 531 -23.53 -5.61 -17.08
C SER A 531 -22.05 -5.82 -17.25
N ILE A 532 -21.26 -5.45 -16.24
CA ILE A 532 -19.82 -5.71 -16.20
C ILE A 532 -19.57 -6.62 -15.01
N MET A 533 -18.82 -7.70 -15.24
CA MET A 533 -18.55 -8.74 -14.26
C MET A 533 -17.08 -9.16 -14.24
N GLU A 534 -16.56 -9.60 -13.09
CA GLU A 534 -15.18 -10.06 -12.91
C GLU A 534 -15.16 -11.26 -11.93
N GLY A 535 -14.26 -12.23 -12.17
CA GLY A 535 -14.01 -13.35 -11.25
C GLY A 535 -14.75 -14.67 -11.55
N GLY A 536 -14.78 -15.55 -10.53
CA GLY A 536 -15.40 -16.88 -10.60
C GLY A 536 -15.04 -17.84 -9.46
N LYS A 537 -15.74 -19.00 -9.46
CA LYS A 537 -15.79 -20.09 -8.47
C LYS A 537 -16.31 -19.68 -7.08
N GLY A 538 -17.63 -19.65 -6.96
CA GLY A 538 -18.37 -19.44 -5.71
C GLY A 538 -19.06 -18.08 -5.64
N GLU A 539 -18.37 -17.04 -6.10
CA GLU A 539 -18.91 -15.68 -6.22
C GLU A 539 -18.44 -15.01 -7.53
N MET A 540 -19.21 -14.02 -7.98
CA MET A 540 -18.97 -13.19 -9.16
C MET A 540 -19.05 -11.72 -8.75
N SER A 541 -18.02 -10.94 -9.06
CA SER A 541 -18.00 -9.50 -8.83
C SER A 541 -18.80 -8.81 -9.93
N VAL A 542 -19.77 -7.97 -9.57
CA VAL A 542 -20.55 -7.13 -10.50
C VAL A 542 -20.20 -5.68 -10.24
N ILE A 543 -19.85 -4.94 -11.30
CA ILE A 543 -19.47 -3.53 -11.23
C ILE A 543 -20.72 -2.67 -11.44
N SER A 544 -21.09 -1.87 -10.43
CA SER A 544 -22.21 -0.92 -10.47
C SER A 544 -21.75 0.53 -10.27
N SER A 545 -20.63 0.88 -10.90
CA SER A 545 -20.02 2.21 -10.85
C SER A 545 -19.84 2.79 -12.23
N LYS A 546 -19.83 4.12 -12.36
CA LYS A 546 -19.32 4.80 -13.56
C LYS A 546 -17.80 4.88 -13.59
N GLN A 547 -17.11 4.88 -12.45
CA GLN A 547 -15.68 5.22 -12.34
C GLN A 547 -14.88 4.17 -11.56
N TYR A 548 -14.97 2.90 -11.96
CA TYR A 548 -14.27 1.79 -11.31
C TYR A 548 -13.16 1.15 -12.18
N GLY A 549 -13.10 1.49 -13.47
CA GLY A 549 -12.33 0.73 -14.47
C GLY A 549 -13.13 -0.46 -15.01
N ARG A 550 -12.47 -1.46 -15.59
CA ARG A 550 -13.08 -2.61 -16.28
C ARG A 550 -14.00 -2.21 -17.45
N GLY A 551 -13.75 -1.05 -18.06
CA GLY A 551 -14.61 -0.48 -19.10
C GLY A 551 -15.86 0.24 -18.60
N SER A 552 -16.07 0.36 -17.29
CA SER A 552 -17.27 1.01 -16.72
C SER A 552 -17.46 2.46 -17.16
N GLN A 553 -16.37 3.23 -17.22
CA GLN A 553 -16.40 4.63 -17.68
C GLN A 553 -16.85 4.71 -19.14
N VAL A 554 -16.30 3.87 -20.01
CA VAL A 554 -16.70 3.84 -21.42
C VAL A 554 -18.17 3.45 -21.56
N ILE A 555 -18.61 2.39 -20.89
CA ILE A 555 -19.96 1.83 -21.03
C ILE A 555 -21.01 2.77 -20.44
N TYR A 556 -20.88 3.14 -19.16
CA TYR A 556 -21.93 3.83 -18.42
C TYR A 556 -21.81 5.37 -18.45
N GLU A 557 -20.61 5.92 -18.56
CA GLU A 557 -20.40 7.37 -18.57
C GLU A 557 -20.34 7.91 -19.99
N TYR A 558 -19.39 7.45 -20.81
CA TYR A 558 -19.17 8.01 -22.14
C TYR A 558 -20.22 7.59 -23.15
N LEU A 559 -20.47 6.29 -23.33
CA LEU A 559 -21.50 5.80 -24.26
C LEU A 559 -22.92 6.02 -23.71
N GLY A 560 -23.07 6.08 -22.38
CA GLY A 560 -24.36 6.28 -21.71
C GLY A 560 -25.28 5.06 -21.80
N LEU A 561 -24.73 3.86 -21.98
CA LEU A 561 -25.48 2.61 -21.88
C LEU A 561 -25.95 2.44 -20.43
N LYS A 562 -27.07 1.73 -20.24
CA LYS A 562 -27.66 1.55 -18.90
C LYS A 562 -27.40 0.15 -18.35
N GLY A 563 -27.22 0.05 -17.04
CA GLY A 563 -27.24 -1.23 -16.33
C GLY A 563 -28.67 -1.77 -16.19
N PRO A 564 -28.87 -3.07 -15.93
CA PRO A 564 -30.10 -3.62 -15.35
C PRO A 564 -30.59 -2.82 -14.15
N GLU A 565 -31.88 -2.91 -13.81
CA GLU A 565 -32.50 -2.04 -12.79
C GLU A 565 -31.72 -1.95 -11.47
N LEU A 566 -31.24 -3.08 -10.94
CA LEU A 566 -30.45 -3.10 -9.69
C LEU A 566 -29.12 -2.35 -9.83
N ILE A 567 -28.41 -2.57 -10.94
CA ILE A 567 -27.14 -1.90 -11.25
C ILE A 567 -27.40 -0.40 -11.50
N GLN A 568 -28.46 -0.07 -12.23
CA GLN A 568 -28.79 1.31 -12.58
C GLN A 568 -29.19 2.14 -11.37
N GLN A 569 -29.99 1.57 -10.47
CA GLN A 569 -30.36 2.23 -9.22
C GLN A 569 -29.12 2.56 -8.38
N GLU A 570 -28.16 1.64 -8.28
CA GLU A 570 -26.92 1.88 -7.54
C GLU A 570 -26.05 2.96 -8.19
N ILE A 571 -25.90 2.92 -9.52
CA ILE A 571 -25.19 3.96 -10.30
C ILE A 571 -25.81 5.35 -10.09
N GLU A 572 -27.13 5.44 -9.94
CA GLU A 572 -27.85 6.71 -9.81
C GLU A 572 -27.95 7.22 -8.36
N THR A 573 -27.99 6.33 -7.37
CA THR A 573 -28.22 6.67 -5.96
C THR A 573 -26.96 6.82 -5.14
N SER A 574 -25.84 6.28 -5.61
CA SER A 574 -24.57 6.33 -4.91
C SER A 574 -23.55 7.14 -5.70
N ASP A 575 -23.05 8.22 -5.10
CA ASP A 575 -21.87 8.94 -5.61
C ASP A 575 -20.62 8.05 -5.68
N SER A 576 -20.68 6.84 -5.07
CA SER A 576 -19.61 5.85 -4.98
C SER A 576 -20.09 4.41 -5.25
N GLY A 577 -21.08 4.18 -6.12
CA GLY A 577 -21.54 2.83 -6.49
C GLY A 577 -20.36 1.92 -6.85
N GLY A 578 -20.35 0.67 -6.37
CA GLY A 578 -19.13 -0.13 -6.17
C GLY A 578 -19.14 -1.51 -6.82
N VAL A 579 -18.28 -2.39 -6.33
CA VAL A 579 -18.25 -3.80 -6.76
C VAL A 579 -18.97 -4.68 -5.74
N HIS A 580 -19.86 -5.54 -6.24
CA HIS A 580 -20.65 -6.47 -5.45
C HIS A 580 -20.23 -7.91 -5.73
N ASN A 581 -19.79 -8.63 -4.71
CA ASN A 581 -19.56 -10.06 -4.83
C ASN A 581 -20.87 -10.81 -4.61
N LEU A 582 -21.39 -11.43 -5.67
CA LEU A 582 -22.68 -12.10 -5.70
C LEU A 582 -22.52 -13.61 -5.88
N SER A 583 -23.40 -14.39 -5.27
CA SER A 583 -23.50 -15.82 -5.56
C SER A 583 -24.14 -16.06 -6.94
N PHE A 584 -23.90 -17.22 -7.54
CA PHE A 584 -24.40 -17.55 -8.87
C PHE A 584 -25.94 -17.58 -8.93
N GLU A 585 -26.62 -17.94 -7.84
CA GLU A 585 -28.08 -18.01 -7.77
C GLU A 585 -28.76 -16.64 -7.93
N VAL A 586 -28.07 -15.57 -7.50
CA VAL A 586 -28.59 -14.20 -7.58
C VAL A 586 -28.15 -13.52 -8.88
N LEU A 587 -27.06 -13.99 -9.48
CA LEU A 587 -26.42 -13.41 -10.67
C LEU A 587 -27.37 -13.14 -11.86
N PRO A 588 -28.36 -14.00 -12.19
CA PRO A 588 -29.31 -13.70 -13.27
C PRO A 588 -30.09 -12.40 -13.10
N LYS A 589 -30.27 -11.90 -11.87
CA LYS A 589 -30.95 -10.61 -11.61
C LYS A 589 -30.10 -9.39 -11.98
N TYR A 590 -28.79 -9.59 -12.07
CA TYR A 590 -27.80 -8.56 -12.40
C TYR A 590 -27.30 -8.69 -13.84
N ALA A 591 -27.79 -9.66 -14.61
CA ALA A 591 -27.43 -9.86 -16.00
C ALA A 591 -28.24 -8.96 -16.93
N GLY A 592 -27.56 -8.16 -17.75
CA GLY A 592 -28.16 -7.37 -18.82
C GLY A 592 -28.40 -8.18 -20.09
N ASP A 593 -28.80 -7.48 -21.14
CA ASP A 593 -28.83 -8.01 -22.50
C ASP A 593 -27.41 -8.43 -22.96
N TYR A 594 -26.40 -7.65 -22.56
CA TYR A 594 -24.98 -7.92 -22.78
C TYR A 594 -24.23 -8.03 -21.46
N ILE A 595 -23.21 -8.89 -21.44
CA ILE A 595 -22.29 -9.02 -20.30
C ILE A 595 -20.88 -8.80 -20.81
N PHE A 596 -20.19 -7.81 -20.24
CA PHE A 596 -18.74 -7.71 -20.32
C PHE A 596 -18.12 -8.45 -19.15
N ARG A 597 -17.21 -9.37 -19.42
CA ARG A 597 -16.45 -10.09 -18.40
C ARG A 597 -14.98 -9.71 -18.48
N SER A 598 -14.45 -9.14 -17.40
CA SER A 598 -13.02 -8.84 -17.27
C SER A 598 -12.23 -10.15 -17.20
N SER A 599 -11.40 -10.42 -18.21
CA SER A 599 -10.68 -11.69 -18.39
C SER A 599 -9.17 -11.55 -18.12
N TYR A 600 -8.58 -12.55 -17.47
CA TYR A 600 -7.15 -12.60 -17.17
C TYR A 600 -6.63 -14.04 -17.22
N GLU A 601 -5.31 -14.22 -17.34
CA GLU A 601 -4.71 -15.54 -17.41
C GLU A 601 -4.97 -16.34 -16.12
N GLY A 602 -5.38 -17.60 -16.26
CA GLY A 602 -5.75 -18.45 -15.11
C GLY A 602 -7.13 -18.14 -14.50
N MET A 603 -7.94 -17.30 -15.15
CA MET A 603 -9.34 -17.07 -14.75
C MET A 603 -10.13 -18.38 -14.77
N VAL A 604 -11.03 -18.55 -13.80
CA VAL A 604 -11.88 -19.73 -13.67
C VAL A 604 -12.72 -19.94 -14.94
N ASP A 605 -12.60 -21.14 -15.51
CA ASP A 605 -13.49 -21.60 -16.56
C ASP A 605 -14.89 -21.86 -15.99
N LEU A 606 -15.89 -21.22 -16.60
CA LEU A 606 -17.30 -21.34 -16.23
C LEU A 606 -18.10 -22.18 -17.24
N SER A 607 -17.43 -22.80 -18.20
CA SER A 607 -18.05 -23.68 -19.21
C SER A 607 -18.88 -24.81 -18.59
N ASP A 608 -18.50 -25.31 -17.41
CA ASP A 608 -19.23 -26.35 -16.67
C ASP A 608 -20.31 -25.81 -15.70
N ASN A 609 -20.46 -24.48 -15.55
CA ASN A 609 -21.41 -23.89 -14.59
C ASN A 609 -22.81 -23.76 -15.21
N ALA A 610 -23.73 -24.61 -14.76
CA ALA A 610 -25.10 -24.64 -15.27
C ALA A 610 -25.87 -23.32 -15.11
N ILE A 611 -25.67 -22.59 -13.99
CA ILE A 611 -26.37 -21.32 -13.75
C ILE A 611 -25.84 -20.24 -14.69
N TRP A 612 -24.52 -20.11 -14.80
CA TRP A 612 -23.87 -19.17 -15.73
C TRP A 612 -24.34 -19.39 -17.18
N ASN A 613 -24.31 -20.64 -17.64
CA ASN A 613 -24.72 -21.00 -18.99
C ASN A 613 -26.23 -20.84 -19.23
N SER A 614 -27.04 -20.76 -18.17
CA SER A 614 -28.48 -20.50 -18.27
C SER A 614 -28.83 -19.02 -18.47
N ILE A 615 -27.89 -18.10 -18.22
CA ILE A 615 -28.11 -16.66 -18.38
C ILE A 615 -28.34 -16.34 -19.87
N PRO A 616 -29.42 -15.62 -20.23
CA PRO A 616 -29.76 -15.35 -21.64
C PRO A 616 -28.63 -14.73 -22.46
N ALA A 617 -27.92 -13.74 -21.90
CA ALA A 617 -26.79 -13.11 -22.57
C ALA A 617 -25.66 -14.11 -22.90
N VAL A 618 -25.35 -15.04 -22.00
CA VAL A 618 -24.34 -16.09 -22.22
C VAL A 618 -24.81 -17.08 -23.28
N LYS A 619 -26.05 -17.58 -23.12
CA LYS A 619 -26.65 -18.56 -24.04
C LYS A 619 -26.77 -18.07 -25.47
N GLU A 620 -27.01 -16.77 -25.65
CA GLU A 620 -27.23 -16.15 -26.95
C GLU A 620 -25.95 -15.53 -27.54
N GLY A 621 -24.78 -15.80 -26.95
CA GLY A 621 -23.49 -15.34 -27.49
C GLY A 621 -23.24 -13.84 -27.33
N ARG A 622 -23.87 -13.20 -26.34
CA ARG A 622 -23.70 -11.78 -25.96
C ARG A 622 -22.83 -11.59 -24.72
N LEU A 623 -22.00 -12.59 -24.43
CA LEU A 623 -20.89 -12.47 -23.48
C LEU A 623 -19.66 -11.97 -24.24
N ILE A 624 -19.12 -10.84 -23.82
CA ILE A 624 -17.93 -10.22 -24.39
C ILE A 624 -16.83 -10.25 -23.34
N GLU A 625 -15.70 -10.89 -23.66
CA GLU A 625 -14.54 -10.89 -22.78
C GLU A 625 -13.66 -9.68 -23.07
N LEU A 626 -13.37 -8.90 -22.04
CA LEU A 626 -12.51 -7.72 -22.11
C LEU A 626 -11.28 -8.00 -21.25
N SER A 627 -10.08 -7.93 -21.82
CA SER A 627 -8.87 -8.26 -21.07
C SER A 627 -8.63 -7.31 -19.90
N PHE A 628 -8.14 -7.85 -18.80
CA PHE A 628 -7.87 -7.12 -17.56
C PHE A 628 -6.87 -5.99 -17.82
N GLY A 629 -5.74 -6.27 -18.49
CA GLY A 629 -4.74 -5.25 -18.82
C GLY A 629 -5.31 -4.06 -19.58
N LEU A 630 -6.13 -4.31 -20.61
CA LEU A 630 -6.76 -3.26 -21.41
C LEU A 630 -7.76 -2.44 -20.59
N SER A 631 -8.49 -3.08 -19.70
CA SER A 631 -9.62 -2.49 -18.97
C SER A 631 -9.28 -1.93 -17.61
N TYR A 632 -8.05 -2.17 -17.13
CA TYR A 632 -7.60 -1.77 -15.81
C TYR A 632 -7.46 -0.25 -15.67
N TYR A 633 -6.82 0.38 -16.66
CA TYR A 633 -6.49 1.81 -16.60
C TYR A 633 -7.59 2.70 -17.17
N ASN A 634 -7.58 3.96 -16.74
CA ASN A 634 -8.54 4.99 -17.14
C ASN A 634 -7.88 6.25 -17.74
N ASP A 635 -6.62 6.13 -18.18
CA ASP A 635 -5.94 7.12 -19.01
C ASP A 635 -6.55 7.20 -20.41
N ILE A 636 -6.30 8.30 -21.12
CA ILE A 636 -6.93 8.58 -22.42
C ILE A 636 -6.57 7.54 -23.50
N ILE A 637 -5.37 6.95 -23.50
CA ILE A 637 -5.01 5.88 -24.44
C ILE A 637 -5.86 4.65 -24.16
N SER A 638 -5.92 4.24 -22.89
CA SER A 638 -6.70 3.09 -22.46
C SER A 638 -8.20 3.29 -22.74
N LEU A 639 -8.75 4.48 -22.46
CA LEU A 639 -10.14 4.80 -22.75
C LEU A 639 -10.44 4.80 -24.25
N ASP A 640 -9.56 5.33 -25.09
CA ASP A 640 -9.71 5.29 -26.55
C ASP A 640 -9.74 3.85 -27.10
N LYS A 641 -8.83 2.99 -26.61
CA LYS A 641 -8.77 1.57 -27.01
C LYS A 641 -9.91 0.75 -26.45
N GLN A 642 -10.34 1.01 -25.21
CA GLN A 642 -11.52 0.39 -24.63
C GLN A 642 -12.77 0.78 -25.43
N LEU A 643 -12.92 2.05 -25.84
CA LEU A 643 -14.02 2.52 -26.67
C LEU A 643 -14.09 1.76 -28.00
N ASP A 644 -12.97 1.65 -28.71
CA ASP A 644 -12.91 0.86 -29.96
C ASP A 644 -13.35 -0.57 -29.72
N PHE A 645 -12.72 -1.25 -28.76
CA PHE A 645 -13.01 -2.65 -28.46
C PHE A 645 -14.47 -2.88 -28.09
N ILE A 646 -15.02 -2.05 -27.19
CA ILE A 646 -16.40 -2.18 -26.70
C ILE A 646 -17.39 -1.97 -27.84
N VAL A 647 -17.20 -0.92 -28.64
CA VAL A 647 -18.10 -0.60 -29.75
C VAL A 647 -18.04 -1.67 -30.84
N ASP A 648 -16.85 -2.08 -31.26
CA ASP A 648 -16.67 -3.09 -32.29
C ASP A 648 -17.22 -4.45 -31.83
N SER A 649 -16.99 -4.82 -30.57
CA SER A 649 -17.51 -6.07 -30.00
C SER A 649 -19.04 -6.06 -29.92
N LEU A 650 -19.64 -4.95 -29.50
CA LEU A 650 -21.10 -4.82 -29.47
C LEU A 650 -21.69 -4.89 -30.89
N LEU A 651 -21.11 -4.17 -31.85
CA LEU A 651 -21.58 -4.19 -33.24
C LEU A 651 -21.44 -5.57 -33.89
N ALA A 652 -20.38 -6.32 -33.57
CA ALA A 652 -20.17 -7.68 -34.08
C ALA A 652 -21.24 -8.69 -33.63
N THR A 653 -22.00 -8.38 -32.57
CA THR A 653 -23.11 -9.25 -32.12
C THR A 653 -24.41 -9.06 -32.90
N VAL A 654 -24.52 -7.99 -33.69
CA VAL A 654 -25.69 -7.70 -34.51
C VAL A 654 -25.52 -8.40 -35.85
N LYS A 655 -26.37 -9.41 -36.10
CA LYS A 655 -26.41 -10.18 -37.35
C LYS A 655 -27.27 -9.54 -38.41
#